data_AF-A0A7W4Z0C7-F1
#
_entry.id   AF-A0A7W4Z0C7-F1
#
_cell.length_a   1.000
_cell.length_b   1.000
_cell.length_c   1.000
_cell.angle_alpha   90.00
_cell.angle_beta   90.00
_cell.angle_gamma   90.00
#
_symmetry.space_group_name_H-M   'P 1'
#
loop_
_entity.id
_entity.type
_entity.pdbx_description
1 polymer ?
#
loop_
_entity_poly.entity_id
_entity_poly.type
_entity_poly.pdbx_seq_one_letter_code
_entity_poly.pdbx_strand_id
1 'polypeptide(L)'
;MSAGLATAVVASGLALGAGLQTPAAAAPGDDLGDLTALLSSCSGDPTTPTVVALTTSLTDPAATLTVACDARIDLAGHDLTVRNIRVDPGESLDVTDTSTTGTAGHLTADAGAAWHTAGIENTGATLTTHGRARVTAVGGEGAAGIGGGYLADGGVTTSNDTSVVTAAGGENSAGIGGGDDGGSGGTTIANHASTITATGGPNGAGIGGGDDGHAGITIANDTATITATGGPDGAGIGGGDLGDGGLTTAHDTATVTATGGPNGAGIGGGNRGTGGVTTVTGGTVTAVPGTDAEPVGPGKGASLHHRLTVSGGVLRLPSGTQSVPATSTTASPLFEIGVAGRVTGGPTTAATITGTGVLVNHGTLTLPTTNIQTKVSDRHYRIAFDLNGATGTAPDAVTAYADTLTRGDRVLPAAPTRPGHTFVGWSSTATGTGTPITATGDLTPLGSSTDGTPVAITAHARWTPDPTGPVTDLPRLPGIDTQVTPAERPRIGTAVRVTTTPPDVPGATSTYQWQRTTRKIGKAWKHLPRSWVDIPTATSASYTPRPADRLHRIRLVITTTAPGHQPRTTVTRLPRRVLKGHLRRPDARITIRGSRDLGNTVRLAGLAHYRDQLLAGAKVTIVWYADGARLPRATRRTYTVGPAALDKRLHATITITAPGHHDRHLTTPRTGR
;
A
#
# COMPACT_ATOMS: atom_id res chain seq x y z
N MET A 1 13.24 60.01 74.08
CA MET A 1 14.71 59.93 74.18
C MET A 1 15.28 59.73 72.78
N SER A 2 15.92 60.80 72.28
CA SER A 2 17.03 60.85 71.32
C SER A 2 17.12 59.86 70.15
N ALA A 3 17.03 60.45 68.95
CA ALA A 3 17.57 59.95 67.68
C ALA A 3 19.11 59.83 67.69
N GLY A 4 19.67 59.06 66.74
CA GLY A 4 21.10 59.08 66.43
C GLY A 4 21.48 58.17 65.27
N LEU A 5 21.60 58.75 64.07
CA LEU A 5 22.40 58.21 62.96
C LEU A 5 23.90 58.26 63.31
N ALA A 6 24.67 57.26 62.85
CA ALA A 6 26.10 57.41 62.57
C ALA A 6 26.60 56.46 61.45
N THR A 7 26.79 57.04 60.27
CA THR A 7 27.86 56.86 59.25
C THR A 7 29.26 56.69 59.89
N ALA A 8 30.33 56.09 59.36
CA ALA A 8 30.71 55.30 58.18
C ALA A 8 32.16 54.74 58.43
N VAL A 9 32.70 54.03 57.43
CA VAL A 9 34.13 53.88 57.04
C VAL A 9 34.73 52.46 57.09
N VAL A 10 34.49 51.70 56.01
CA VAL A 10 35.44 51.08 55.04
C VAL A 10 36.94 51.00 55.42
N ALA A 11 37.50 49.77 55.37
CA ALA A 11 38.66 49.35 54.55
C ALA A 11 39.25 48.03 55.10
N SER A 12 39.10 46.88 54.44
CA SER A 12 39.98 46.35 53.37
C SER A 12 40.80 45.17 53.87
N GLY A 13 40.22 43.97 53.83
CA GLY A 13 40.94 42.69 53.86
C GLY A 13 40.80 42.01 52.51
N LEU A 14 41.81 42.19 51.64
CA LEU A 14 41.93 41.49 50.37
C LEU A 14 42.17 40.00 50.66
N ALA A 15 41.20 39.14 50.37
CA ALA A 15 41.42 37.71 50.25
C ALA A 15 41.04 37.30 48.83
N LEU A 16 42.06 37.01 48.01
CA LEU A 16 41.91 36.29 46.76
C LEU A 16 41.44 34.86 47.09
N GLY A 17 40.13 34.68 47.22
CA GLY A 17 39.50 33.38 47.09
C GLY A 17 39.38 33.06 45.62
N ALA A 18 40.21 32.14 45.11
CA ALA A 18 40.00 31.51 43.83
C ALA A 18 38.59 30.92 43.83
N GLY A 19 37.68 31.57 43.10
CA GLY A 19 36.34 31.05 42.86
C GLY A 19 36.49 29.79 42.03
N LEU A 20 36.45 28.64 42.70
CA LEU A 20 36.00 27.41 42.07
C LEU A 20 34.53 27.65 41.72
N GLN A 21 34.29 28.21 40.54
CA GLN A 21 33.01 28.08 39.87
C GLN A 21 32.78 26.59 39.72
N THR A 22 31.89 26.03 40.53
CA THR A 22 31.21 24.78 40.21
C THR A 22 30.66 24.97 38.79
N PRO A 23 30.97 24.09 37.82
CA PRO A 23 30.36 24.19 36.50
C PRO A 23 28.85 24.29 36.69
N ALA A 24 28.21 25.22 35.99
CA ALA A 24 26.75 25.22 35.91
C ALA A 24 26.33 23.81 35.48
N ALA A 25 25.47 23.14 36.27
CA ALA A 25 24.91 21.86 35.88
C ALA A 25 24.37 22.00 34.46
N ALA A 26 24.81 21.12 33.56
CA ALA A 26 24.43 21.20 32.16
C ALA A 26 22.91 20.95 32.07
N ALA A 27 22.25 21.53 31.07
CA ALA A 27 20.80 21.33 30.97
C ALA A 27 20.56 19.87 30.55
N PRO A 28 19.62 19.11 31.14
CA PRO A 28 19.46 17.67 30.84
C PRO A 28 19.27 17.28 29.36
N GLY A 29 19.11 18.23 28.44
CA GLY A 29 19.11 18.03 26.99
C GLY A 29 20.43 18.32 26.27
N ASP A 30 21.51 18.67 26.94
CA ASP A 30 22.86 18.90 26.36
C ASP A 30 23.91 17.85 26.76
N ASP A 31 23.65 17.07 27.81
CA ASP A 31 24.51 15.99 28.32
C ASP A 31 23.70 14.71 28.61
N LEU A 32 24.26 13.56 28.22
CA LEU A 32 23.59 12.25 28.37
C LEU A 32 23.62 11.73 29.82
N GLY A 33 24.65 12.06 30.59
CA GLY A 33 24.74 11.70 32.01
C GLY A 33 23.65 12.42 32.81
N ASP A 34 23.48 13.72 32.55
CA ASP A 34 22.44 14.53 33.18
C ASP A 34 21.03 14.09 32.74
N LEU A 35 20.83 13.74 31.46
CA LEU A 35 19.58 13.12 30.98
C LEU A 35 19.26 11.82 31.73
N THR A 36 20.26 10.96 31.87
CA THR A 36 20.11 9.65 32.54
C THR A 36 19.80 9.82 34.02
N ALA A 37 20.52 10.71 34.70
CA ALA A 37 20.27 11.03 36.11
C ALA A 37 18.84 11.54 36.30
N LEU A 38 18.40 12.50 35.47
CA LEU A 38 17.05 13.05 35.53
C LEU A 38 15.98 11.97 35.37
N LEU A 39 16.05 11.15 34.32
CA LEU A 39 15.01 10.15 34.04
C LEU A 39 14.98 8.98 35.05
N SER A 40 16.12 8.69 35.70
CA SER A 40 16.19 7.64 36.73
C SER A 40 15.64 8.05 38.10
N SER A 41 15.52 9.35 38.37
CA SER A 41 15.04 9.89 39.64
C SER A 41 13.88 10.88 39.49
N CYS A 42 13.20 10.87 38.34
CA CYS A 42 12.09 11.76 38.06
C CYS A 42 10.83 11.35 38.82
N SER A 43 9.84 12.27 38.86
CA SER A 43 8.56 12.07 39.55
C SER A 43 7.38 12.59 38.72
N GLY A 44 7.50 12.50 37.40
CA GLY A 44 6.42 12.86 36.47
C GLY A 44 5.25 11.88 36.58
N ASP A 45 4.07 12.36 36.20
CA ASP A 45 2.84 11.56 36.15
C ASP A 45 2.13 11.74 34.78
N PRO A 46 1.03 11.02 34.48
CA PRO A 46 0.41 11.09 33.16
C PRO A 46 -0.17 12.47 32.82
N THR A 47 -0.44 13.31 33.82
CA THR A 47 -0.97 14.67 33.66
C THR A 47 0.13 15.72 33.55
N THR A 48 1.26 15.49 34.21
CA THR A 48 2.42 16.38 34.28
C THR A 48 3.71 15.57 34.10
N PRO A 49 3.96 15.06 32.88
CA PRO A 49 5.15 14.24 32.63
C PRO A 49 6.42 15.07 32.76
N THR A 50 7.52 14.42 33.11
CA THR A 50 8.85 15.03 33.09
C THR A 50 9.25 15.30 31.63
N VAL A 51 9.40 16.56 31.23
CA VAL A 51 9.70 16.94 29.84
C VAL A 51 11.17 17.34 29.69
N VAL A 52 11.87 16.75 28.73
CA VAL A 52 13.22 17.15 28.32
C VAL A 52 13.23 17.40 26.82
N ALA A 53 13.77 18.56 26.40
CA ALA A 53 14.04 18.85 25.01
C ALA A 53 15.55 18.79 24.75
N LEU A 54 15.97 18.03 23.75
CA LEU A 54 17.37 17.97 23.35
C LEU A 54 17.80 19.29 22.72
N THR A 55 19.03 19.70 23.00
CA THR A 55 19.66 20.89 22.42
C THR A 55 20.91 20.55 21.60
N THR A 56 21.35 19.29 21.69
CA THR A 56 22.42 18.70 20.90
C THR A 56 22.14 17.21 20.69
N SER A 57 22.85 16.58 19.77
CA SER A 57 22.80 15.12 19.63
C SER A 57 23.61 14.45 20.74
N LEU A 58 23.02 13.44 21.38
CA LEU A 58 23.59 12.70 22.50
C LEU A 58 23.90 11.27 22.06
N THR A 59 25.06 10.73 22.42
CA THR A 59 25.49 9.40 21.96
C THR A 59 26.39 8.73 22.98
N ASP A 60 25.92 7.60 23.51
CA ASP A 60 26.74 6.59 24.18
C ASP A 60 26.14 5.20 23.92
N PRO A 61 26.67 4.44 22.95
CA PRO A 61 26.18 3.11 22.61
C PRO A 61 26.33 2.05 23.72
N ALA A 62 26.99 2.37 24.85
CA ALA A 62 27.07 1.50 26.02
C ALA A 62 26.06 1.87 27.11
N ALA A 63 25.46 3.06 27.06
CA ALA A 63 24.58 3.58 28.09
C ALA A 63 23.21 2.90 28.08
N THR A 64 22.66 2.67 29.28
CA THR A 64 21.25 2.32 29.50
C THR A 64 20.51 3.53 30.03
N LEU A 65 19.39 3.86 29.40
CA LEU A 65 18.49 4.92 29.86
C LEU A 65 17.31 4.31 30.61
N THR A 66 17.25 4.49 31.93
CA THR A 66 16.11 4.07 32.74
C THR A 66 15.13 5.23 32.90
N VAL A 67 13.86 4.99 32.59
CA VAL A 67 12.75 5.93 32.70
C VAL A 67 11.87 5.46 33.85
N ALA A 68 12.04 6.07 35.02
CA ALA A 68 11.42 5.65 36.29
C ALA A 68 10.12 6.43 36.62
N CYS A 69 9.64 7.25 35.69
CA CYS A 69 8.40 8.01 35.81
C CYS A 69 7.82 8.29 34.41
N ASP A 70 6.59 8.81 34.33
CA ASP A 70 6.07 9.36 33.08
C ASP A 70 6.94 10.51 32.56
N ALA A 71 7.53 10.31 31.38
CA ALA A 71 8.48 11.23 30.79
C ALA A 71 8.24 11.47 29.29
N ARG A 72 8.61 12.67 28.83
CA ARG A 72 8.62 13.05 27.42
C ARG A 72 10.02 13.52 27.01
N ILE A 73 10.57 12.89 25.99
CA ILE A 73 11.78 13.33 25.30
C ILE A 73 11.37 13.99 23.97
N ASP A 74 11.56 15.30 23.87
CA ASP A 74 11.50 16.02 22.61
C ASP A 74 12.89 16.03 21.97
N LEU A 75 13.02 15.31 20.86
CA LEU A 75 14.27 15.21 20.12
C LEU A 75 14.65 16.55 19.47
N ALA A 76 13.69 17.46 19.23
CA ALA A 76 13.92 18.81 18.71
C ALA A 76 14.87 18.88 17.48
N GLY A 77 14.87 17.85 16.62
CA GLY A 77 15.75 17.74 15.45
C GLY A 77 17.14 17.15 15.70
N HIS A 78 17.42 16.66 16.91
CA HIS A 78 18.67 16.03 17.34
C HIS A 78 18.54 14.51 17.50
N ASP A 79 19.69 13.83 17.54
CA ASP A 79 19.74 12.37 17.64
C ASP A 79 20.09 11.95 19.08
N LEU A 80 19.45 10.88 19.58
CA LEU A 80 19.76 10.24 20.85
C LEU A 80 20.14 8.79 20.58
N THR A 81 21.38 8.40 20.82
CA THR A 81 21.84 7.01 20.63
C THR A 81 22.32 6.42 21.94
N VAL A 82 21.68 5.31 22.34
CA VAL A 82 21.99 4.55 23.56
C VAL A 82 22.02 3.06 23.25
N ARG A 83 22.53 2.23 24.17
CA ARG A 83 22.43 0.77 24.05
C ARG A 83 20.98 0.33 24.15
N ASN A 84 20.31 0.73 25.21
CA ASN A 84 18.92 0.34 25.45
C ASN A 84 18.21 1.36 26.33
N ILE A 85 16.89 1.35 26.25
CA ILE A 85 15.99 2.12 27.12
C ILE A 85 15.15 1.13 27.91
N ARG A 86 14.98 1.37 29.20
CA ARG A 86 14.07 0.62 30.06
C ARG A 86 13.04 1.58 30.63
N VAL A 87 11.77 1.35 30.33
CA VAL A 87 10.65 2.08 30.95
C VAL A 87 10.12 1.22 32.07
N ASP A 88 10.10 1.74 33.29
CA ASP A 88 9.66 0.96 34.43
C ASP A 88 8.15 0.62 34.35
N PRO A 89 7.72 -0.55 34.85
CA PRO A 89 6.33 -0.96 34.77
C PRO A 89 5.37 0.06 35.41
N GLY A 90 4.29 0.37 34.71
CA GLY A 90 3.32 1.40 35.10
C GLY A 90 3.64 2.80 34.54
N GLU A 91 4.84 3.03 34.02
CA GLU A 91 5.28 4.33 33.51
C GLU A 91 5.12 4.45 31.99
N SER A 92 5.26 5.68 31.48
CA SER A 92 5.25 5.96 30.06
C SER A 92 6.45 6.78 29.58
N LEU A 93 6.92 6.45 28.37
CA LEU A 93 7.87 7.25 27.62
C LEU A 93 7.19 7.78 26.36
N ASP A 94 7.10 9.10 26.26
CA ASP A 94 6.69 9.82 25.06
C ASP A 94 7.93 10.33 24.31
N VAL A 95 8.11 9.92 23.07
CA VAL A 95 9.18 10.41 22.18
C VAL A 95 8.56 11.27 21.09
N THR A 96 8.86 12.56 21.12
CA THR A 96 8.37 13.53 20.14
C THR A 96 9.52 14.22 19.42
N ASP A 97 9.21 14.88 18.33
CA ASP A 97 10.11 15.81 17.67
C ASP A 97 9.29 17.01 17.21
N THR A 98 9.48 18.14 17.90
CA THR A 98 8.77 19.40 17.61
C THR A 98 9.45 20.22 16.51
N SER A 99 10.58 19.76 15.96
CA SER A 99 11.31 20.50 14.93
C SER A 99 10.47 20.68 13.65
N THR A 100 10.25 21.94 13.28
CA THR A 100 9.46 22.28 12.08
C THR A 100 10.32 22.32 10.81
N THR A 101 11.65 22.34 10.95
CA THR A 101 12.62 22.40 9.85
C THR A 101 13.79 21.44 10.11
N GLY A 102 14.64 21.19 9.12
CA GLY A 102 15.78 20.26 9.29
C GLY A 102 15.44 18.78 9.18
N THR A 103 16.39 17.93 9.57
CA THR A 103 16.20 16.46 9.69
C THR A 103 15.38 16.18 10.94
N ALA A 104 14.55 15.14 10.91
CA ALA A 104 13.81 14.77 12.12
C ALA A 104 14.80 14.15 13.09
N GLY A 105 14.67 14.46 14.37
CA GLY A 105 15.43 13.81 15.42
C GLY A 105 15.19 12.30 15.43
N HIS A 106 16.24 11.57 15.77
CA HIS A 106 16.25 10.11 15.74
C HIS A 106 16.75 9.54 17.07
N LEU A 107 15.87 8.81 17.76
CA LEU A 107 16.22 7.96 18.89
C LEU A 107 16.63 6.56 18.38
N THR A 108 17.84 6.14 18.71
CA THR A 108 18.37 4.80 18.44
C THR A 108 18.69 4.10 19.76
N ALA A 109 18.08 2.94 19.97
CA ALA A 109 18.37 2.05 21.09
C ALA A 109 18.80 0.68 20.53
N ASP A 110 20.11 0.47 20.44
CA ASP A 110 20.71 -0.70 19.80
C ASP A 110 21.34 -1.66 20.83
N ALA A 111 20.56 -2.67 21.21
CA ALA A 111 20.97 -3.71 22.13
C ALA A 111 21.47 -4.97 21.40
N GLY A 112 21.73 -4.92 20.09
CA GLY A 112 22.03 -6.11 19.27
C GLY A 112 23.29 -6.90 19.68
N ALA A 113 24.17 -6.31 20.48
CA ALA A 113 25.34 -6.98 21.07
C ALA A 113 25.14 -7.42 22.54
N ALA A 114 23.98 -7.14 23.13
CA ALA A 114 23.62 -7.52 24.48
C ALA A 114 22.78 -8.81 24.48
N TRP A 115 22.77 -9.47 25.63
CA TRP A 115 21.96 -10.67 25.86
C TRP A 115 20.70 -10.27 26.59
N HIS A 116 19.56 -10.83 26.19
CA HIS A 116 18.26 -10.71 26.86
C HIS A 116 17.78 -9.27 27.06
N THR A 117 18.33 -8.33 26.30
CA THR A 117 18.10 -6.89 26.47
C THR A 117 17.32 -6.37 25.28
N ALA A 118 16.09 -5.90 25.52
CA ALA A 118 15.33 -5.24 24.47
C ALA A 118 15.98 -3.91 24.10
N GLY A 119 15.85 -3.48 22.84
CA GLY A 119 16.29 -2.14 22.44
C GLY A 119 15.54 -1.09 23.25
N ILE A 120 14.21 -1.19 23.29
CA ILE A 120 13.36 -0.45 24.22
C ILE A 120 12.51 -1.46 25.00
N GLU A 121 12.83 -1.65 26.27
CA GLU A 121 12.08 -2.50 27.19
C GLU A 121 10.87 -1.73 27.71
N ASN A 122 9.66 -2.17 27.36
CA ASN A 122 8.41 -1.54 27.81
C ASN A 122 7.44 -2.55 28.44
N THR A 123 7.90 -3.70 28.95
CA THR A 123 7.05 -4.67 29.64
C THR A 123 6.26 -4.03 30.80
N GLY A 124 4.92 -4.08 30.73
CA GLY A 124 4.05 -3.42 31.71
C GLY A 124 4.05 -1.89 31.64
N ALA A 125 4.67 -1.30 30.61
CA ALA A 125 4.85 0.13 30.40
C ALA A 125 4.34 0.55 29.01
N THR A 126 4.36 1.87 28.75
CA THR A 126 3.92 2.45 27.48
C THR A 126 5.02 3.23 26.77
N LEU A 127 5.25 2.94 25.50
CA LEU A 127 6.00 3.80 24.58
C LEU A 127 5.02 4.50 23.64
N THR A 128 5.06 5.82 23.57
CA THR A 128 4.29 6.60 22.60
C THR A 128 5.23 7.44 21.74
N THR A 129 5.00 7.51 20.43
CA THR A 129 5.76 8.39 19.53
C THR A 129 4.85 9.40 18.84
N HIS A 130 5.33 10.64 18.69
CA HIS A 130 4.57 11.78 18.17
C HIS A 130 5.34 12.60 17.12
N GLY A 131 4.64 13.54 16.50
CA GLY A 131 5.19 14.51 15.57
C GLY A 131 5.86 13.85 14.37
N ARG A 132 7.17 14.10 14.23
CA ARG A 132 8.01 13.54 13.16
C ARG A 132 9.14 12.66 13.70
N ALA A 133 9.07 12.28 14.98
CA ALA A 133 10.10 11.51 15.66
C ALA A 133 10.43 10.22 14.92
N ARG A 134 11.70 9.84 14.92
CA ARG A 134 12.17 8.54 14.42
C ARG A 134 12.68 7.73 15.59
N VAL A 135 12.20 6.50 15.70
CA VAL A 135 12.65 5.53 16.70
C VAL A 135 13.18 4.31 15.98
N THR A 136 14.40 3.91 16.30
CA THR A 136 14.99 2.63 15.90
C THR A 136 15.37 1.85 17.14
N ALA A 137 14.87 0.63 17.25
CA ALA A 137 15.18 -0.24 18.37
C ALA A 137 15.61 -1.63 17.86
N VAL A 138 16.73 -2.12 18.34
CA VAL A 138 17.28 -3.42 17.99
C VAL A 138 17.44 -4.23 19.27
N GLY A 139 16.81 -5.38 19.33
CA GLY A 139 16.89 -6.30 20.46
C GLY A 139 18.20 -7.09 20.44
N GLY A 140 18.71 -7.38 21.62
CA GLY A 140 19.74 -8.38 21.84
C GLY A 140 19.22 -9.79 21.70
N GLU A 141 20.11 -10.78 21.77
CA GLU A 141 19.74 -12.21 21.77
C GLU A 141 18.61 -12.49 22.78
N GLY A 142 17.53 -13.15 22.35
CA GLY A 142 16.41 -13.48 23.22
C GLY A 142 15.52 -12.30 23.64
N ALA A 143 15.68 -11.10 23.04
CA ALA A 143 14.86 -9.94 23.35
C ALA A 143 14.29 -9.21 22.12
N ALA A 144 13.15 -8.55 22.33
CA ALA A 144 12.47 -7.80 21.29
C ALA A 144 13.21 -6.50 20.91
N GLY A 145 12.93 -5.97 19.72
CA GLY A 145 13.35 -4.61 19.37
C GLY A 145 12.72 -3.58 20.30
N ILE A 146 11.39 -3.58 20.36
CA ILE A 146 10.59 -2.83 21.33
C ILE A 146 9.67 -3.82 22.03
N GLY A 147 9.73 -3.95 23.35
CA GLY A 147 8.98 -5.00 23.99
C GLY A 147 9.59 -5.56 25.27
N GLY A 148 9.46 -6.87 25.42
CA GLY A 148 10.08 -7.62 26.50
C GLY A 148 11.52 -8.05 26.19
N GLY A 149 12.29 -8.19 27.27
CA GLY A 149 13.49 -9.02 27.28
C GLY A 149 13.13 -10.53 27.31
N TYR A 150 14.10 -11.36 27.66
CA TYR A 150 13.92 -12.80 27.81
C TYR A 150 12.77 -13.13 28.79
N LEU A 151 11.87 -14.05 28.42
CA LEU A 151 10.66 -14.46 29.18
C LEU A 151 9.66 -13.34 29.45
N ALA A 152 9.82 -12.16 28.85
CA ALA A 152 9.00 -11.00 29.15
C ALA A 152 8.05 -10.67 28.00
N ASP A 153 6.83 -10.29 28.37
CA ASP A 153 5.81 -9.85 27.43
C ASP A 153 6.11 -8.44 26.90
N GLY A 154 5.59 -8.14 25.71
CA GLY A 154 5.60 -6.79 25.17
C GLY A 154 4.67 -5.84 25.93
N GLY A 155 5.06 -4.56 26.00
CA GLY A 155 4.20 -3.49 26.51
C GLY A 155 3.24 -2.90 25.49
N VAL A 156 2.83 -1.67 25.76
CA VAL A 156 2.04 -0.87 24.82
C VAL A 156 2.97 0.00 23.98
N THR A 157 2.86 -0.09 22.66
CA THR A 157 3.56 0.78 21.70
C THR A 157 2.53 1.52 20.85
N THR A 158 2.50 2.85 20.95
CA THR A 158 1.60 3.70 20.17
C THR A 158 2.41 4.64 19.27
N SER A 159 2.02 4.73 18.00
CA SER A 159 2.64 5.60 17.00
C SER A 159 1.63 6.58 16.43
N ASN A 160 1.92 7.88 16.48
CA ASN A 160 1.00 8.96 16.11
C ASN A 160 1.60 9.89 15.04
N ASP A 161 0.77 10.81 14.55
CA ASP A 161 1.16 11.86 13.60
C ASP A 161 1.90 11.33 12.36
N THR A 162 3.17 11.70 12.18
CA THR A 162 4.04 11.24 11.08
C THR A 162 5.27 10.52 11.62
N SER A 163 5.23 10.06 12.87
CA SER A 163 6.35 9.38 13.50
C SER A 163 6.67 8.06 12.77
N VAL A 164 7.93 7.63 12.90
CA VAL A 164 8.42 6.41 12.27
C VAL A 164 9.08 5.53 13.32
N VAL A 165 8.56 4.33 13.48
CA VAL A 165 9.13 3.28 14.33
C VAL A 165 9.72 2.19 13.44
N THR A 166 10.97 1.81 13.70
CA THR A 166 11.63 0.67 13.08
C THR A 166 12.18 -0.23 14.19
N ALA A 167 11.69 -1.45 14.28
CA ALA A 167 12.10 -2.38 15.33
C ALA A 167 12.57 -3.72 14.75
N ALA A 168 13.66 -4.25 15.27
CA ALA A 168 14.20 -5.55 14.92
C ALA A 168 14.44 -6.37 16.19
N GLY A 169 13.86 -7.56 16.26
CA GLY A 169 14.10 -8.50 17.35
C GLY A 169 15.48 -9.15 17.22
N GLY A 170 16.05 -9.55 18.34
CA GLY A 170 17.17 -10.49 18.35
C GLY A 170 16.71 -11.91 18.08
N GLU A 171 17.61 -12.88 18.27
CA GLU A 171 17.28 -14.30 18.12
C GLU A 171 16.03 -14.68 18.95
N ASN A 172 15.16 -15.52 18.36
CA ASN A 172 13.94 -16.04 18.99
C ASN A 172 12.90 -14.99 19.43
N SER A 173 13.00 -13.74 18.94
CA SER A 173 12.25 -12.63 19.54
C SER A 173 11.52 -11.77 18.52
N ALA A 174 10.44 -11.13 18.99
CA ALA A 174 9.62 -10.29 18.14
C ALA A 174 10.34 -8.99 17.73
N GLY A 175 9.96 -8.43 16.56
CA GLY A 175 10.34 -7.06 16.22
C GLY A 175 9.76 -6.07 17.23
N ILE A 176 8.44 -6.11 17.41
CA ILE A 176 7.71 -5.43 18.48
C ILE A 176 6.87 -6.47 19.24
N GLY A 177 7.08 -6.61 20.54
CA GLY A 177 6.29 -7.50 21.38
C GLY A 177 7.12 -8.30 22.38
N GLY A 178 6.99 -9.63 22.42
CA GLY A 178 7.65 -10.46 23.42
C GLY A 178 9.09 -10.85 23.09
N GLY A 179 9.87 -11.15 24.12
CA GLY A 179 11.15 -11.86 23.98
C GLY A 179 10.98 -13.38 23.91
N ASP A 180 12.10 -14.09 23.99
CA ASP A 180 12.19 -15.56 23.86
C ASP A 180 11.58 -16.32 25.07
N ASP A 181 11.33 -17.62 24.88
CA ASP A 181 10.81 -18.62 25.83
C ASP A 181 9.41 -18.29 26.40
N GLY A 182 8.47 -17.89 25.53
CA GLY A 182 7.07 -17.66 25.90
C GLY A 182 6.70 -16.19 26.14
N GLY A 183 7.61 -15.25 25.84
CA GLY A 183 7.31 -13.83 25.85
C GLY A 183 6.19 -13.51 24.85
N SER A 184 5.02 -13.13 25.35
CA SER A 184 3.85 -12.85 24.52
C SER A 184 3.87 -11.42 23.98
N GLY A 185 3.16 -11.21 22.88
CA GLY A 185 3.01 -9.90 22.26
C GLY A 185 2.23 -8.93 23.14
N GLY A 186 2.67 -7.67 23.11
CA GLY A 186 1.96 -6.57 23.73
C GLY A 186 0.88 -5.96 22.83
N THR A 187 0.59 -4.68 23.04
CA THR A 187 -0.34 -3.93 22.20
C THR A 187 0.41 -2.96 21.29
N THR A 188 0.19 -3.05 19.98
CA THR A 188 0.75 -2.11 18.99
C THR A 188 -0.37 -1.33 18.32
N ILE A 189 -0.31 0.00 18.39
CA ILE A 189 -1.31 0.91 17.82
C ILE A 189 -0.62 1.89 16.87
N ALA A 190 -1.08 1.97 15.63
CA ALA A 190 -0.63 2.96 14.65
C ALA A 190 -1.79 3.88 14.25
N ASN A 191 -1.63 5.19 14.46
CA ASN A 191 -2.64 6.22 14.19
C ASN A 191 -2.14 7.23 13.16
N HIS A 192 -3.04 8.08 12.67
CA HIS A 192 -2.75 9.18 11.76
C HIS A 192 -1.97 8.74 10.51
N ALA A 193 -0.81 9.35 10.20
CA ALA A 193 0.07 9.01 9.09
C ALA A 193 1.36 8.35 9.57
N SER A 194 1.34 7.76 10.77
CA SER A 194 2.50 7.11 11.37
C SER A 194 2.91 5.86 10.59
N THR A 195 4.17 5.48 10.73
CA THR A 195 4.72 4.27 10.08
C THR A 195 5.40 3.38 11.10
N ILE A 196 5.01 2.11 11.15
CA ILE A 196 5.66 1.06 11.92
C ILE A 196 6.25 0.02 10.96
N THR A 197 7.53 -0.27 11.11
CA THR A 197 8.21 -1.39 10.46
C THR A 197 8.81 -2.29 11.52
N ALA A 198 8.41 -3.55 11.56
CA ALA A 198 8.87 -4.51 12.56
C ALA A 198 9.34 -5.80 11.90
N THR A 199 10.51 -6.29 12.31
CA THR A 199 11.09 -7.54 11.80
C THR A 199 11.45 -8.44 12.99
N GLY A 200 10.90 -9.64 13.03
CA GLY A 200 11.26 -10.65 14.02
C GLY A 200 12.63 -11.24 13.73
N GLY A 201 13.32 -11.70 14.76
CA GLY A 201 14.43 -12.63 14.59
C GLY A 201 13.94 -14.02 14.20
N PRO A 202 14.84 -15.01 14.03
CA PRO A 202 14.47 -16.43 13.97
C PRO A 202 13.38 -16.77 15.00
N ASN A 203 12.38 -17.57 14.63
CA ASN A 203 11.24 -17.99 15.46
C ASN A 203 10.31 -16.85 15.97
N GLY A 204 10.73 -15.59 15.93
CA GLY A 204 9.94 -14.46 16.40
C GLY A 204 9.02 -13.86 15.35
N ALA A 205 7.88 -13.34 15.80
CA ALA A 205 6.96 -12.60 14.95
C ALA A 205 7.52 -11.22 14.55
N GLY A 206 7.03 -10.66 13.44
CA GLY A 206 7.29 -9.24 13.12
C GLY A 206 6.72 -8.35 14.22
N ILE A 207 5.42 -8.49 14.49
CA ILE A 207 4.71 -7.90 15.64
C ILE A 207 3.98 -9.01 16.37
N GLY A 208 4.26 -9.18 17.66
CA GLY A 208 3.58 -10.15 18.51
C GLY A 208 4.54 -10.94 19.40
N GLY A 209 4.46 -12.27 19.42
CA GLY A 209 5.26 -13.09 20.35
C GLY A 209 6.69 -13.37 19.87
N GLY A 210 7.58 -13.65 20.84
CA GLY A 210 8.83 -14.39 20.58
C GLY A 210 8.56 -15.89 20.42
N ASP A 211 9.61 -16.71 20.43
CA ASP A 211 9.48 -18.17 20.44
C ASP A 211 8.63 -18.64 21.64
N ASP A 212 7.75 -19.62 21.41
CA ASP A 212 6.65 -20.04 22.30
C ASP A 212 5.66 -18.92 22.70
N GLY A 213 5.90 -17.69 22.26
CA GLY A 213 5.15 -16.50 22.61
C GLY A 213 3.88 -16.33 21.78
N HIS A 214 2.75 -16.13 22.45
CA HIS A 214 1.50 -15.82 21.78
C HIS A 214 1.48 -14.39 21.24
N ALA A 215 0.65 -14.13 20.25
CA ALA A 215 0.41 -12.79 19.77
C ALA A 215 -0.32 -11.90 20.80
N GLY A 216 -0.13 -10.59 20.67
CA GLY A 216 -0.93 -9.60 21.38
C GLY A 216 -2.00 -8.96 20.50
N ILE A 217 -2.14 -7.64 20.62
CA ILE A 217 -3.11 -6.83 19.88
C ILE A 217 -2.38 -5.93 18.89
N THR A 218 -2.83 -5.89 17.64
CA THR A 218 -2.37 -4.92 16.64
C THR A 218 -3.55 -4.13 16.06
N ILE A 219 -3.49 -2.81 16.12
CA ILE A 219 -4.52 -1.90 15.63
C ILE A 219 -3.89 -0.87 14.68
N ALA A 220 -4.48 -0.71 13.49
CA ALA A 220 -4.10 0.31 12.52
C ALA A 220 -5.29 1.21 12.17
N ASN A 221 -5.13 2.52 12.38
CA ASN A 221 -6.17 3.54 12.20
C ASN A 221 -5.77 4.57 11.12
N ASP A 222 -6.74 5.39 10.71
CA ASP A 222 -6.55 6.53 9.81
C ASP A 222 -5.80 6.19 8.50
N THR A 223 -4.62 6.78 8.30
CA THR A 223 -3.74 6.57 7.14
C THR A 223 -2.45 5.83 7.54
N ALA A 224 -2.43 5.22 8.72
CA ALA A 224 -1.22 4.65 9.29
C ALA A 224 -0.74 3.46 8.46
N THR A 225 0.56 3.22 8.47
CA THR A 225 1.18 2.12 7.74
C THR A 225 1.91 1.18 8.69
N ILE A 226 1.52 -0.08 8.70
CA ILE A 226 2.21 -1.17 9.42
C ILE A 226 2.81 -2.12 8.40
N THR A 227 4.12 -2.38 8.51
CA THR A 227 4.81 -3.45 7.79
C THR A 227 5.48 -4.38 8.79
N ALA A 228 5.02 -5.62 8.86
CA ALA A 228 5.54 -6.61 9.80
C ALA A 228 6.03 -7.85 9.05
N THR A 229 7.26 -8.28 9.35
CA THR A 229 7.88 -9.45 8.74
C THR A 229 8.35 -10.39 9.83
N GLY A 230 7.82 -11.62 9.85
CA GLY A 230 8.29 -12.66 10.77
C GLY A 230 9.64 -13.21 10.34
N GLY A 231 10.42 -13.71 11.30
CA GLY A 231 11.54 -14.59 10.98
C GLY A 231 11.06 -15.98 10.56
N PRO A 232 11.98 -16.91 10.24
CA PRO A 232 11.66 -18.34 10.15
C PRO A 232 10.70 -18.77 11.26
N ASP A 233 9.65 -19.51 10.91
CA ASP A 233 8.62 -20.04 11.82
C ASP A 233 7.71 -19.00 12.50
N GLY A 234 8.11 -17.72 12.58
CA GLY A 234 7.29 -16.63 13.10
C GLY A 234 6.29 -16.04 12.10
N ALA A 235 5.15 -15.59 12.62
CA ALA A 235 4.14 -14.87 11.83
C ALA A 235 4.59 -13.45 11.45
N GLY A 236 3.99 -12.89 10.40
CA GLY A 236 4.15 -11.45 10.11
C GLY A 236 3.61 -10.60 11.26
N ILE A 237 2.32 -10.76 11.56
CA ILE A 237 1.66 -10.24 12.77
C ILE A 237 1.02 -11.43 13.48
N GLY A 238 1.45 -11.75 14.70
CA GLY A 238 1.04 -13.02 15.28
C GLY A 238 1.96 -13.60 16.35
N GLY A 239 1.87 -14.91 16.55
CA GLY A 239 2.76 -15.63 17.45
C GLY A 239 4.12 -15.91 16.81
N GLY A 240 5.11 -16.18 17.66
CA GLY A 240 6.35 -16.83 17.22
C GLY A 240 6.14 -18.32 16.94
N ASP A 241 7.22 -19.09 16.79
CA ASP A 241 7.11 -20.56 16.72
C ASP A 241 6.33 -21.09 17.94
N LEU A 242 5.44 -22.05 17.69
CA LEU A 242 4.45 -22.60 18.63
C LEU A 242 3.41 -21.59 19.17
N GLY A 243 3.61 -20.29 18.94
CA GLY A 243 2.76 -19.20 19.38
C GLY A 243 1.49 -19.02 18.56
N ASP A 244 0.36 -18.95 19.27
CA ASP A 244 -0.96 -18.68 18.68
C ASP A 244 -1.12 -17.23 18.20
N GLY A 245 -1.98 -17.05 17.20
CA GLY A 245 -2.38 -15.75 16.68
C GLY A 245 -3.31 -14.96 17.59
N GLY A 246 -3.25 -13.63 17.45
CA GLY A 246 -3.91 -12.70 18.36
C GLY A 246 -5.01 -11.90 17.68
N LEU A 247 -5.25 -10.68 18.18
CA LEU A 247 -6.21 -9.77 17.57
C LEU A 247 -5.50 -8.79 16.63
N THR A 248 -5.90 -8.78 15.36
CA THR A 248 -5.49 -7.76 14.40
C THR A 248 -6.69 -7.01 13.84
N THR A 249 -6.67 -5.68 13.94
CA THR A 249 -7.75 -4.84 13.41
C THR A 249 -7.20 -3.71 12.54
N ALA A 250 -7.81 -3.52 11.37
CA ALA A 250 -7.53 -2.39 10.48
C ALA A 250 -8.80 -1.55 10.25
N HIS A 251 -8.63 -0.23 10.36
CA HIS A 251 -9.67 0.78 10.25
C HIS A 251 -9.37 1.80 9.13
N ASP A 252 -10.38 2.58 8.77
CA ASP A 252 -10.29 3.76 7.89
C ASP A 252 -9.61 3.53 6.54
N THR A 253 -8.41 4.10 6.36
CA THR A 253 -7.57 4.00 5.16
C THR A 253 -6.21 3.40 5.46
N ALA A 254 -6.05 2.76 6.63
CA ALA A 254 -4.80 2.21 7.09
C ALA A 254 -4.28 1.14 6.13
N THR A 255 -2.95 1.00 6.07
CA THR A 255 -2.29 -0.02 5.25
C THR A 255 -1.51 -0.96 6.14
N VAL A 256 -1.90 -2.23 6.16
CA VAL A 256 -1.20 -3.29 6.90
C VAL A 256 -0.64 -4.28 5.90
N THR A 257 0.68 -4.52 5.97
CA THR A 257 1.36 -5.58 5.22
C THR A 257 2.03 -6.51 6.20
N ALA A 258 1.58 -7.75 6.25
CA ALA A 258 2.09 -8.77 7.15
C ALA A 258 2.64 -9.94 6.32
N THR A 259 3.93 -10.23 6.50
CA THR A 259 4.63 -11.30 5.77
C THR A 259 5.16 -12.30 6.78
N GLY A 260 4.61 -13.52 6.77
CA GLY A 260 5.13 -14.62 7.57
C GLY A 260 6.47 -15.10 7.03
N GLY A 261 7.34 -15.58 7.92
CA GLY A 261 8.49 -16.36 7.50
C GLY A 261 8.07 -17.75 7.01
N PRO A 262 9.02 -18.59 6.57
CA PRO A 262 8.76 -20.02 6.36
C PRO A 262 7.92 -20.61 7.49
N ASN A 263 6.88 -21.39 7.16
CA ASN A 263 5.95 -22.01 8.12
C ASN A 263 5.07 -21.06 8.96
N GLY A 264 5.34 -19.76 9.02
CA GLY A 264 4.52 -18.77 9.75
C GLY A 264 3.41 -18.15 8.89
N ALA A 265 2.29 -17.82 9.52
CA ALA A 265 1.18 -17.14 8.85
C ALA A 265 1.55 -15.71 8.46
N GLY A 266 0.84 -15.15 7.47
CA GLY A 266 0.89 -13.70 7.23
C GLY A 266 0.39 -12.95 8.47
N ILE A 267 -0.84 -13.27 8.88
CA ILE A 267 -1.45 -12.82 10.15
C ILE A 267 -2.00 -14.04 10.88
N GLY A 268 -1.58 -14.29 12.11
CA GLY A 268 -2.08 -15.39 12.93
C GLY A 268 -0.99 -16.16 13.66
N GLY A 269 -0.96 -17.48 13.54
CA GLY A 269 -0.01 -18.31 14.29
C GLY A 269 1.37 -18.41 13.63
N GLY A 270 2.41 -18.62 14.42
CA GLY A 270 3.66 -19.16 13.92
C GLY A 270 3.55 -20.67 13.64
N ASN A 271 4.67 -21.34 13.37
CA ASN A 271 4.68 -22.78 13.13
C ASN A 271 4.02 -23.54 14.30
N ARG A 272 3.08 -24.44 14.00
CA ARG A 272 2.17 -25.13 14.95
C ARG A 272 1.28 -24.24 15.83
N GLY A 273 1.40 -22.91 15.73
CA GLY A 273 0.51 -21.95 16.34
C GLY A 273 -0.82 -21.86 15.59
N THR A 274 -1.92 -21.84 16.34
CA THR A 274 -3.26 -21.63 15.79
C THR A 274 -3.44 -20.19 15.33
N GLY A 275 -4.47 -19.92 14.53
CA GLY A 275 -4.74 -18.57 14.05
C GLY A 275 -5.43 -17.70 15.09
N GLY A 276 -5.50 -16.41 14.78
CA GLY A 276 -6.14 -15.42 15.65
C GLY A 276 -7.48 -14.91 15.13
N VAL A 277 -7.85 -13.73 15.59
CA VAL A 277 -8.98 -12.96 15.08
C VAL A 277 -8.44 -11.81 14.24
N THR A 278 -8.87 -11.75 12.98
CA THR A 278 -8.55 -10.61 12.09
C THR A 278 -9.83 -9.92 11.66
N THR A 279 -9.89 -8.61 11.88
CA THR A 279 -11.01 -7.77 11.47
C THR A 279 -10.53 -6.63 10.57
N VAL A 280 -11.10 -6.54 9.38
CA VAL A 280 -10.87 -5.43 8.45
C VAL A 280 -12.18 -4.65 8.34
N THR A 281 -12.18 -3.44 8.88
CA THR A 281 -13.33 -2.52 8.81
C THR A 281 -13.09 -1.40 7.80
N GLY A 282 -11.82 -1.13 7.48
CA GLY A 282 -11.38 -0.16 6.48
C GLY A 282 -9.97 -0.50 5.98
N GLY A 283 -9.45 0.36 5.11
CA GLY A 283 -8.07 0.28 4.67
C GLY A 283 -7.76 -0.90 3.76
N THR A 284 -6.49 -1.27 3.70
CA THR A 284 -5.98 -2.42 2.95
C THR A 284 -5.08 -3.26 3.83
N VAL A 285 -5.45 -4.53 4.01
CA VAL A 285 -4.63 -5.55 4.66
C VAL A 285 -4.10 -6.50 3.60
N THR A 286 -2.78 -6.64 3.50
CA THR A 286 -2.11 -7.62 2.65
C THR A 286 -1.44 -8.65 3.54
N ALA A 287 -1.88 -9.90 3.45
CA ALA A 287 -1.33 -10.99 4.25
C ALA A 287 -0.60 -11.98 3.32
N VAL A 288 0.70 -12.14 3.51
CA VAL A 288 1.56 -13.02 2.71
C VAL A 288 2.03 -14.17 3.61
N PRO A 289 1.63 -15.41 3.35
CA PRO A 289 2.05 -16.54 4.16
C PRO A 289 3.46 -17.02 3.82
N GLY A 290 4.05 -17.75 4.76
CA GLY A 290 5.11 -18.72 4.49
C GLY A 290 4.67 -19.86 3.58
N THR A 291 5.59 -20.74 3.20
CA THR A 291 5.37 -21.81 2.21
C THR A 291 4.26 -22.80 2.55
N ASP A 292 4.01 -23.06 3.83
CA ASP A 292 3.08 -24.09 4.33
C ASP A 292 2.06 -23.53 5.34
N ALA A 293 1.84 -22.22 5.34
CA ALA A 293 0.97 -21.51 6.29
C ALA A 293 -0.20 -20.83 5.59
N GLU A 294 -1.15 -20.30 6.37
CA GLU A 294 -2.25 -19.53 5.84
C GLU A 294 -1.92 -18.03 5.75
N PRO A 295 -2.45 -17.31 4.74
CA PRO A 295 -2.35 -15.86 4.72
C PRO A 295 -2.88 -15.25 6.01
N VAL A 296 -4.09 -15.65 6.41
CA VAL A 296 -4.69 -15.30 7.69
C VAL A 296 -5.19 -16.58 8.36
N GLY A 297 -4.62 -16.93 9.50
CA GLY A 297 -4.96 -18.17 10.20
C GLY A 297 -3.75 -18.84 10.84
N PRO A 298 -3.74 -20.18 10.94
CA PRO A 298 -2.65 -20.89 11.58
C PRO A 298 -1.37 -20.85 10.75
N GLY A 299 -0.24 -21.07 11.43
CA GLY A 299 0.98 -21.50 10.77
C GLY A 299 0.94 -22.98 10.41
N LYS A 300 2.06 -23.49 9.91
CA LYS A 300 2.17 -24.88 9.46
C LYS A 300 1.86 -25.87 10.57
N GLY A 301 1.01 -26.85 10.28
CA GLY A 301 0.80 -28.01 11.16
C GLY A 301 -0.10 -27.77 12.38
N ALA A 302 -0.66 -26.56 12.54
CA ALA A 302 -1.62 -26.27 13.60
C ALA A 302 -3.05 -26.66 13.21
N SER A 303 -3.95 -26.64 14.20
CA SER A 303 -5.39 -26.80 13.98
C SER A 303 -6.04 -25.51 13.46
N LEU A 304 -7.12 -25.65 12.69
CA LEU A 304 -7.84 -24.53 12.07
C LEU A 304 -8.73 -23.79 13.08
N HIS A 305 -8.11 -22.99 13.95
CA HIS A 305 -8.82 -22.06 14.82
C HIS A 305 -8.48 -20.62 14.42
N HIS A 306 -9.38 -19.96 13.71
CA HIS A 306 -9.28 -18.52 13.41
C HIS A 306 -10.63 -17.93 13.05
N ARG A 307 -10.75 -16.61 13.17
CA ARG A 307 -11.89 -15.84 12.66
C ARG A 307 -11.41 -14.69 11.80
N LEU A 308 -11.99 -14.58 10.62
CA LEU A 308 -11.69 -13.55 9.63
C LEU A 308 -12.96 -12.81 9.24
N THR A 309 -13.02 -11.51 9.56
CA THR A 309 -14.13 -10.64 9.18
C THR A 309 -13.62 -9.48 8.36
N VAL A 310 -14.15 -9.31 7.15
CA VAL A 310 -13.87 -8.16 6.28
C VAL A 310 -15.18 -7.38 6.14
N SER A 311 -15.53 -6.58 7.14
CA SER A 311 -16.78 -5.81 7.16
C SER A 311 -16.71 -4.55 6.27
N GLY A 312 -15.51 -4.00 6.11
CA GLY A 312 -15.20 -2.91 5.20
C GLY A 312 -13.73 -2.94 4.78
N GLY A 313 -13.34 -2.15 3.78
CA GLY A 313 -11.97 -2.16 3.26
C GLY A 313 -11.63 -3.38 2.39
N VAL A 314 -10.33 -3.65 2.25
CA VAL A 314 -9.80 -4.66 1.34
C VAL A 314 -8.85 -5.61 2.05
N LEU A 315 -9.16 -6.91 2.00
CA LEU A 315 -8.19 -7.97 2.27
C LEU A 315 -7.57 -8.46 0.95
N ARG A 316 -6.25 -8.47 0.88
CA ARG A 316 -5.47 -8.96 -0.26
C ARG A 316 -4.74 -10.24 0.11
N LEU A 317 -5.02 -11.30 -0.64
CA LEU A 317 -4.46 -12.65 -0.49
C LEU A 317 -3.65 -13.01 -1.75
N PRO A 318 -2.37 -12.59 -1.83
CA PRO A 318 -1.56 -12.74 -3.05
C PRO A 318 -1.09 -14.16 -3.33
N SER A 319 -1.03 -15.04 -2.33
CA SER A 319 -0.51 -16.40 -2.45
C SER A 319 -1.02 -17.30 -1.30
N GLY A 320 -0.73 -18.60 -1.39
CA GLY A 320 -1.05 -19.59 -0.35
C GLY A 320 -2.47 -20.14 -0.41
N THR A 321 -2.86 -20.81 0.66
CA THR A 321 -4.19 -21.40 0.83
C THR A 321 -4.86 -20.76 2.04
N GLN A 322 -6.08 -20.25 1.88
CA GLN A 322 -6.89 -19.70 2.95
C GLN A 322 -8.01 -20.69 3.27
N SER A 323 -8.04 -21.21 4.49
CA SER A 323 -9.09 -22.16 4.87
C SER A 323 -10.33 -21.46 5.39
N VAL A 324 -11.47 -22.09 5.12
CA VAL A 324 -12.75 -21.87 5.80
C VAL A 324 -12.98 -23.06 6.74
N PRO A 325 -12.93 -22.84 8.07
CA PRO A 325 -13.09 -23.93 9.04
C PRO A 325 -14.42 -24.67 8.85
N ALA A 326 -14.43 -25.99 9.05
CA ALA A 326 -15.63 -26.83 8.88
C ALA A 326 -16.80 -26.41 9.78
N THR A 327 -16.50 -25.77 10.91
CA THR A 327 -17.46 -25.21 11.87
C THR A 327 -18.05 -23.87 11.43
N SER A 328 -17.54 -23.25 10.37
CA SER A 328 -18.08 -22.02 9.79
C SER A 328 -19.43 -22.31 9.11
N THR A 329 -20.49 -21.67 9.60
CA THR A 329 -21.85 -21.79 9.07
C THR A 329 -22.42 -20.43 8.73
N THR A 330 -23.57 -20.38 8.06
CA THR A 330 -24.28 -19.11 7.79
C THR A 330 -24.79 -18.43 9.06
N ALA A 331 -25.07 -19.19 10.13
CA ALA A 331 -25.53 -18.66 11.41
C ALA A 331 -24.38 -18.19 12.32
N SER A 332 -23.22 -18.84 12.20
CA SER A 332 -21.99 -18.52 12.95
C SER A 332 -20.80 -18.54 11.99
N PRO A 333 -20.61 -17.46 11.21
CA PRO A 333 -19.52 -17.42 10.24
C PRO A 333 -18.17 -17.22 10.94
N LEU A 334 -17.18 -17.98 10.50
CA LEU A 334 -15.77 -17.79 10.87
C LEU A 334 -14.98 -17.10 9.76
N PHE A 335 -15.49 -17.09 8.54
CA PHE A 335 -15.02 -16.22 7.47
C PHE A 335 -16.22 -15.48 6.86
N GLU A 336 -16.28 -14.17 7.10
CA GLU A 336 -17.34 -13.28 6.63
C GLU A 336 -16.78 -12.08 5.85
N ILE A 337 -17.42 -11.78 4.73
CA ILE A 337 -17.19 -10.56 3.94
C ILE A 337 -18.46 -9.72 4.01
N GLY A 338 -18.43 -8.60 4.72
CA GLY A 338 -19.55 -7.66 4.84
C GLY A 338 -19.79 -6.87 3.55
N VAL A 339 -20.89 -6.12 3.49
CA VAL A 339 -21.37 -5.43 2.27
C VAL A 339 -20.34 -4.52 1.59
N ALA A 340 -19.54 -3.81 2.39
CA ALA A 340 -18.48 -2.92 1.95
C ALA A 340 -17.11 -3.62 1.87
N GLY A 341 -17.01 -4.84 2.40
CA GLY A 341 -15.79 -5.64 2.41
C GLY A 341 -15.45 -6.18 1.03
N ARG A 342 -14.15 -6.26 0.75
CA ARG A 342 -13.62 -6.85 -0.48
C ARG A 342 -12.47 -7.79 -0.20
N VAL A 343 -12.52 -8.99 -0.76
CA VAL A 343 -11.40 -9.95 -0.78
C VAL A 343 -10.86 -10.09 -2.21
N THR A 344 -9.55 -9.92 -2.34
CA THR A 344 -8.86 -9.85 -3.64
C THR A 344 -7.60 -10.68 -3.66
N GLY A 345 -7.15 -11.07 -4.86
CA GLY A 345 -5.81 -11.60 -5.08
C GLY A 345 -4.74 -10.49 -5.15
N GLY A 346 -3.49 -10.89 -5.30
CA GLY A 346 -2.40 -10.01 -5.70
C GLY A 346 -2.52 -9.56 -7.17
N PRO A 347 -1.61 -8.72 -7.66
CA PRO A 347 -1.65 -8.21 -9.04
C PRO A 347 -1.47 -9.31 -10.11
N THR A 348 -0.79 -10.41 -9.76
CA THR A 348 -0.41 -11.47 -10.69
C THR A 348 -0.79 -12.87 -10.21
N THR A 349 -0.93 -13.06 -8.90
CA THR A 349 -1.20 -14.33 -8.24
C THR A 349 -2.28 -14.13 -7.20
N ALA A 350 -2.99 -15.19 -6.84
CA ALA A 350 -4.01 -15.16 -5.80
C ALA A 350 -3.93 -16.45 -4.97
N ALA A 351 -4.32 -16.36 -3.71
CA ALA A 351 -4.51 -17.54 -2.86
C ALA A 351 -5.62 -18.45 -3.41
N THR A 352 -5.69 -19.69 -2.92
CA THR A 352 -6.86 -20.56 -3.06
C THR A 352 -7.65 -20.54 -1.76
N ILE A 353 -8.96 -20.33 -1.81
CA ILE A 353 -9.84 -20.48 -0.65
C ILE A 353 -10.39 -21.90 -0.63
N THR A 354 -10.15 -22.65 0.44
CA THR A 354 -10.51 -24.07 0.58
C THR A 354 -11.32 -24.32 1.85
N GLY A 355 -11.71 -25.56 2.08
CA GLY A 355 -12.37 -26.00 3.33
C GLY A 355 -13.81 -26.45 3.10
N THR A 356 -14.36 -27.17 4.07
CA THR A 356 -15.72 -27.74 4.00
C THR A 356 -16.78 -26.85 4.63
N GLY A 357 -16.37 -25.80 5.36
CA GLY A 357 -17.28 -24.80 5.91
C GLY A 357 -17.87 -23.86 4.88
N VAL A 358 -18.66 -22.89 5.34
CA VAL A 358 -19.29 -21.87 4.49
C VAL A 358 -18.59 -20.52 4.68
N LEU A 359 -18.14 -19.94 3.57
CA LEU A 359 -17.75 -18.53 3.46
C LEU A 359 -19.01 -17.70 3.26
N VAL A 360 -19.29 -16.79 4.19
CA VAL A 360 -20.43 -15.87 4.07
C VAL A 360 -19.98 -14.62 3.33
N ASN A 361 -20.51 -14.41 2.13
CA ASN A 361 -20.10 -13.30 1.26
C ASN A 361 -21.26 -12.34 0.97
N HIS A 362 -21.38 -11.30 1.80
CA HIS A 362 -22.23 -10.15 1.57
C HIS A 362 -21.53 -9.05 0.75
N GLY A 363 -20.23 -9.18 0.49
CA GLY A 363 -19.39 -8.15 -0.11
C GLY A 363 -18.96 -8.46 -1.53
N THR A 364 -17.65 -8.44 -1.77
CA THR A 364 -17.07 -8.71 -3.08
C THR A 364 -15.87 -9.64 -2.96
N LEU A 365 -15.94 -10.75 -3.69
CA LEU A 365 -14.86 -11.71 -3.82
C LEU A 365 -14.43 -11.80 -5.29
N THR A 366 -13.16 -11.44 -5.57
CA THR A 366 -12.65 -11.25 -6.94
C THR A 366 -11.64 -12.30 -7.40
N LEU A 367 -11.27 -13.22 -6.51
CA LEU A 367 -10.33 -14.29 -6.83
C LEU A 367 -10.82 -15.12 -8.04
N PRO A 368 -9.91 -15.75 -8.79
CA PRO A 368 -10.29 -16.67 -9.86
C PRO A 368 -11.28 -17.72 -9.35
N THR A 369 -12.31 -18.05 -10.14
CA THR A 369 -13.34 -19.02 -9.70
C THR A 369 -12.75 -20.41 -9.44
N THR A 370 -11.68 -20.79 -10.14
CA THR A 370 -10.91 -22.03 -9.90
C THR A 370 -10.21 -22.06 -8.53
N ASN A 371 -9.98 -20.88 -7.94
CA ASN A 371 -9.35 -20.73 -6.64
C ASN A 371 -10.38 -20.74 -5.51
N ILE A 372 -11.68 -20.84 -5.79
CA ILE A 372 -12.72 -20.94 -4.78
C ILE A 372 -13.17 -22.40 -4.71
N GLN A 373 -12.67 -23.10 -3.69
CA GLN A 373 -12.88 -24.54 -3.45
C GLN A 373 -13.56 -24.77 -2.10
N THR A 374 -14.53 -23.92 -1.79
CA THR A 374 -15.35 -23.94 -0.57
C THR A 374 -16.78 -23.54 -0.93
N LYS A 375 -17.72 -23.73 0.01
CA LYS A 375 -19.09 -23.23 -0.15
C LYS A 375 -19.11 -21.72 0.08
N VAL A 376 -19.83 -21.00 -0.78
CA VAL A 376 -20.03 -19.54 -0.65
C VAL A 376 -21.52 -19.24 -0.60
N SER A 377 -21.97 -18.61 0.49
CA SER A 377 -23.35 -18.16 0.66
C SER A 377 -23.51 -16.67 0.33
N ASP A 378 -24.78 -16.28 0.21
CA ASP A 378 -25.29 -14.99 -0.24
C ASP A 378 -24.89 -14.65 -1.69
N ARG A 379 -23.83 -13.86 -1.91
CA ARG A 379 -23.39 -13.46 -3.25
C ARG A 379 -22.59 -14.58 -3.91
N HIS A 380 -23.31 -15.50 -4.53
CA HIS A 380 -22.78 -16.59 -5.34
C HIS A 380 -23.75 -16.89 -6.49
N TYR A 381 -23.40 -16.42 -7.68
CA TYR A 381 -24.25 -16.48 -8.88
C TYR A 381 -23.60 -17.32 -9.97
N ARG A 382 -24.39 -18.13 -10.68
CA ARG A 382 -23.96 -18.81 -11.90
C ARG A 382 -24.90 -18.45 -13.04
N ILE A 383 -24.38 -17.67 -13.99
CA ILE A 383 -25.14 -17.15 -15.13
C ILE A 383 -24.87 -18.07 -16.33
N ALA A 384 -25.85 -18.87 -16.71
CA ALA A 384 -25.87 -19.64 -17.95
C ALA A 384 -26.50 -18.82 -19.07
N PHE A 385 -26.04 -18.99 -20.30
CA PHE A 385 -26.50 -18.21 -21.45
C PHE A 385 -27.36 -19.06 -22.36
N ASP A 386 -28.53 -18.54 -22.72
CA ASP A 386 -29.46 -19.14 -23.68
C ASP A 386 -29.61 -18.23 -24.89
N LEU A 387 -29.32 -18.75 -26.08
CA LEU A 387 -29.38 -18.02 -27.34
C LEU A 387 -30.82 -17.64 -27.76
N ASN A 388 -31.85 -18.14 -27.06
CA ASN A 388 -33.25 -17.77 -27.22
C ASN A 388 -33.72 -17.84 -28.68
N GLY A 389 -33.57 -19.03 -29.26
CA GLY A 389 -33.97 -19.34 -30.64
C GLY A 389 -32.94 -19.02 -31.73
N ALA A 390 -31.72 -18.56 -31.39
CA ALA A 390 -30.61 -18.54 -32.36
C ALA A 390 -29.89 -19.90 -32.42
N THR A 391 -29.41 -20.28 -33.60
CA THR A 391 -28.62 -21.51 -33.81
C THR A 391 -27.15 -21.28 -33.45
N GLY A 392 -26.52 -22.22 -32.73
CA GLY A 392 -25.10 -22.16 -32.39
C GLY A 392 -24.80 -22.73 -31.00
N THR A 393 -23.55 -22.62 -30.57
CA THR A 393 -23.12 -23.00 -29.21
C THR A 393 -23.31 -21.82 -28.26
N ALA A 394 -24.00 -22.04 -27.15
CA ALA A 394 -24.13 -21.04 -26.10
C ALA A 394 -22.76 -20.72 -25.45
N PRO A 395 -22.51 -19.46 -25.04
CA PRO A 395 -21.32 -19.13 -24.28
C PRO A 395 -21.21 -19.91 -22.96
N ASP A 396 -19.98 -20.09 -22.50
CA ASP A 396 -19.71 -20.67 -21.18
C ASP A 396 -20.36 -19.85 -20.06
N ALA A 397 -20.83 -20.55 -19.02
CA ALA A 397 -21.43 -19.92 -17.87
C ALA A 397 -20.42 -19.07 -17.09
N VAL A 398 -20.88 -17.92 -16.58
CA VAL A 398 -20.06 -17.02 -15.75
C VAL A 398 -20.47 -17.16 -14.29
N THR A 399 -19.49 -17.44 -13.43
CA THR A 399 -19.68 -17.44 -11.97
C THR A 399 -19.17 -16.13 -11.35
N ALA A 400 -20.00 -15.51 -10.51
CA ALA A 400 -19.69 -14.25 -9.85
C ALA A 400 -19.97 -14.32 -8.34
N TYR A 401 -19.11 -13.66 -7.55
CA TYR A 401 -19.21 -13.58 -6.09
C TYR A 401 -19.34 -12.12 -5.62
N ALA A 402 -20.15 -11.35 -6.33
CA ALA A 402 -20.42 -9.94 -6.07
C ALA A 402 -21.82 -9.57 -6.59
N ASP A 403 -22.33 -8.41 -6.17
CA ASP A 403 -23.61 -7.86 -6.63
C ASP A 403 -23.63 -7.50 -8.12
N THR A 404 -22.47 -7.24 -8.73
CA THR A 404 -22.33 -6.94 -10.16
C THR A 404 -21.14 -7.68 -10.75
N LEU A 405 -21.19 -7.97 -12.05
CA LEU A 405 -20.06 -8.59 -12.76
C LEU A 405 -18.80 -7.71 -12.71
N THR A 406 -18.96 -6.39 -12.83
CA THR A 406 -17.83 -5.45 -12.77
C THR A 406 -17.14 -5.46 -11.41
N ARG A 407 -17.91 -5.43 -10.30
CA ARG A 407 -17.30 -5.52 -8.96
C ARG A 407 -16.67 -6.87 -8.69
N GLY A 408 -17.24 -7.95 -9.22
CA GLY A 408 -16.70 -9.30 -9.13
C GLY A 408 -15.52 -9.59 -10.06
N ASP A 409 -15.00 -8.58 -10.78
CA ASP A 409 -13.97 -8.75 -11.81
C ASP A 409 -14.33 -9.86 -12.82
N ARG A 410 -15.57 -9.79 -13.34
CA ARG A 410 -16.14 -10.69 -14.36
C ARG A 410 -16.56 -9.92 -15.61
N VAL A 411 -16.55 -10.63 -16.75
CA VAL A 411 -16.85 -10.07 -18.06
C VAL A 411 -17.98 -10.88 -18.70
N LEU A 412 -18.92 -10.19 -19.34
CA LEU A 412 -19.95 -10.85 -20.14
C LEU A 412 -19.33 -11.47 -21.42
N PRO A 413 -19.89 -12.57 -21.93
CA PRO A 413 -19.43 -13.13 -23.20
C PRO A 413 -19.63 -12.15 -24.35
N ALA A 414 -18.90 -12.37 -25.44
CA ALA A 414 -19.12 -11.63 -26.67
C ALA A 414 -20.58 -11.76 -27.12
N ALA A 415 -21.11 -10.70 -27.73
CA ALA A 415 -22.49 -10.69 -28.23
C ALA A 415 -22.71 -11.84 -29.23
N PRO A 416 -23.72 -12.70 -29.03
CA PRO A 416 -24.05 -13.75 -29.99
C PRO A 416 -24.64 -13.15 -31.27
N THR A 417 -24.67 -13.94 -32.34
CA THR A 417 -25.21 -13.53 -33.65
C THR A 417 -26.39 -14.41 -34.07
N ARG A 418 -27.43 -13.82 -34.66
CA ARG A 418 -28.58 -14.51 -35.24
C ARG A 418 -28.91 -13.90 -36.61
N PRO A 419 -29.01 -14.69 -37.70
CA PRO A 419 -29.36 -14.15 -39.00
C PRO A 419 -30.70 -13.39 -38.99
N GLY A 420 -30.72 -12.23 -39.64
CA GLY A 420 -31.89 -11.36 -39.74
C GLY A 420 -32.36 -10.75 -38.43
N HIS A 421 -31.51 -10.74 -37.38
CA HIS A 421 -31.80 -10.12 -36.10
C HIS A 421 -30.55 -9.42 -35.52
N THR A 422 -30.78 -8.33 -34.79
CA THR A 422 -29.74 -7.62 -34.02
C THR A 422 -29.83 -8.02 -32.55
N PHE A 423 -28.68 -8.33 -31.93
CA PHE A 423 -28.59 -8.62 -30.50
C PHE A 423 -28.71 -7.34 -29.67
N VAL A 424 -29.64 -7.32 -28.72
CA VAL A 424 -29.95 -6.15 -27.88
C VAL A 424 -29.33 -6.27 -26.49
N GLY A 425 -29.14 -7.48 -25.99
CA GLY A 425 -28.63 -7.74 -24.66
C GLY A 425 -29.16 -9.03 -24.05
N TRP A 426 -28.83 -9.26 -22.79
CA TRP A 426 -29.26 -10.43 -22.02
C TRP A 426 -30.38 -10.05 -21.03
N SER A 427 -31.36 -10.94 -20.84
CA SER A 427 -32.50 -10.77 -19.92
C SER A 427 -32.70 -12.01 -19.07
N SER A 428 -33.15 -11.84 -17.82
CA SER A 428 -33.47 -12.96 -16.92
C SER A 428 -34.70 -13.79 -17.35
N THR A 429 -35.48 -13.30 -18.32
CA THR A 429 -36.60 -14.05 -18.91
C THR A 429 -36.49 -14.12 -20.44
N ALA A 430 -36.98 -15.22 -21.01
CA ALA A 430 -37.02 -15.44 -22.46
C ALA A 430 -37.89 -14.43 -23.22
N THR A 431 -38.93 -13.87 -22.58
CA THR A 431 -39.79 -12.82 -23.14
C THR A 431 -39.10 -11.47 -23.26
N GLY A 432 -37.95 -11.29 -22.61
CA GLY A 432 -37.20 -10.03 -22.62
C GLY A 432 -37.77 -8.92 -21.73
N THR A 433 -38.79 -9.23 -20.91
CA THR A 433 -39.39 -8.32 -19.92
C THR A 433 -38.76 -8.43 -18.54
N GLY A 434 -37.84 -9.39 -18.35
CA GLY A 434 -37.12 -9.61 -17.11
C GLY A 434 -36.03 -8.57 -16.85
N THR A 435 -35.33 -8.76 -15.73
CA THR A 435 -34.19 -7.95 -15.34
C THR A 435 -33.09 -8.01 -16.40
N PRO A 436 -32.59 -6.87 -16.90
CA PRO A 436 -31.46 -6.84 -17.81
C PRO A 436 -30.18 -7.37 -17.14
N ILE A 437 -29.50 -8.32 -17.77
CA ILE A 437 -28.21 -8.84 -17.29
C ILE A 437 -27.10 -8.05 -17.98
N THR A 438 -26.48 -7.13 -17.23
CA THR A 438 -25.41 -6.24 -17.73
C THR A 438 -24.18 -6.31 -16.82
N ALA A 439 -23.05 -5.77 -17.27
CA ALA A 439 -21.81 -5.79 -16.48
C ALA A 439 -21.94 -5.02 -15.15
N THR A 440 -22.82 -4.02 -15.08
CA THR A 440 -23.06 -3.17 -13.90
C THR A 440 -24.45 -3.37 -13.30
N GLY A 441 -25.22 -4.32 -13.82
CA GLY A 441 -26.57 -4.62 -13.31
C GLY A 441 -26.49 -5.35 -11.98
N ASP A 442 -27.33 -4.95 -11.04
CA ASP A 442 -27.43 -5.57 -9.73
C ASP A 442 -28.07 -6.97 -9.84
N LEU A 443 -27.35 -7.97 -9.36
CA LEU A 443 -27.74 -9.38 -9.35
C LEU A 443 -28.50 -9.75 -8.07
N THR A 444 -28.47 -8.93 -7.02
CA THR A 444 -29.12 -9.25 -5.73
C THR A 444 -30.64 -9.47 -5.84
N PRO A 445 -31.40 -8.79 -6.73
CA PRO A 445 -32.82 -9.09 -6.91
C PRO A 445 -33.10 -10.45 -7.54
N LEU A 446 -32.09 -11.13 -8.11
CA LEU A 446 -32.22 -12.44 -8.75
C LEU A 446 -32.07 -13.60 -7.75
N GLY A 447 -31.76 -13.30 -6.48
CA GLY A 447 -31.69 -14.27 -5.39
C GLY A 447 -30.40 -14.20 -4.60
N SER A 448 -30.32 -15.06 -3.58
CA SER A 448 -29.18 -15.22 -2.68
C SER A 448 -28.91 -16.70 -2.43
N SER A 449 -27.64 -17.11 -2.37
CA SER A 449 -27.26 -18.49 -2.04
C SER A 449 -27.43 -18.78 -0.55
N THR A 450 -28.30 -19.69 -0.16
CA THR A 450 -28.57 -19.99 1.27
C THR A 450 -27.78 -21.18 1.81
N ASP A 451 -27.41 -22.13 0.95
CA ASP A 451 -26.78 -23.41 1.30
C ASP A 451 -25.38 -23.59 0.72
N GLY A 452 -24.85 -22.52 0.08
CA GLY A 452 -23.58 -22.52 -0.61
C GLY A 452 -23.66 -22.87 -2.09
N THR A 453 -24.82 -23.29 -2.60
CA THR A 453 -25.03 -23.56 -4.03
C THR A 453 -25.22 -22.25 -4.81
N PRO A 454 -24.67 -22.12 -6.03
CA PRO A 454 -24.83 -20.90 -6.80
C PRO A 454 -26.29 -20.68 -7.18
N VAL A 455 -26.76 -19.43 -7.09
CA VAL A 455 -28.03 -19.01 -7.66
C VAL A 455 -27.94 -19.18 -9.18
N ALA A 456 -28.73 -20.10 -9.73
CA ALA A 456 -28.77 -20.38 -11.16
C ALA A 456 -29.58 -19.30 -11.88
N ILE A 457 -28.90 -18.55 -12.77
CA ILE A 457 -29.52 -17.51 -13.60
C ILE A 457 -29.42 -17.94 -15.05
N THR A 458 -30.54 -17.98 -15.76
CA THR A 458 -30.55 -18.14 -17.21
C THR A 458 -30.67 -16.77 -17.87
N ALA A 459 -29.59 -16.33 -18.49
CA ALA A 459 -29.54 -15.12 -19.29
C ALA A 459 -30.00 -15.46 -20.72
N HIS A 460 -31.20 -15.04 -21.09
CA HIS A 460 -31.75 -15.22 -22.43
C HIS A 460 -31.37 -14.07 -23.35
N ALA A 461 -30.89 -14.39 -24.54
CA ALA A 461 -30.55 -13.41 -25.57
C ALA A 461 -31.82 -12.67 -26.05
N ARG A 462 -31.73 -11.35 -26.13
CA ARG A 462 -32.78 -10.50 -26.70
C ARG A 462 -32.41 -10.12 -28.12
N TRP A 463 -33.38 -10.29 -29.01
CA TRP A 463 -33.26 -10.07 -30.45
C TRP A 463 -34.31 -9.08 -30.91
N THR A 464 -33.94 -8.16 -31.79
CA THR A 464 -34.89 -7.39 -32.59
C THR A 464 -34.74 -7.83 -34.04
N PRO A 465 -35.84 -8.18 -34.74
CA PRO A 465 -35.78 -8.48 -36.17
C PRO A 465 -35.11 -7.33 -36.92
N ASP A 466 -34.18 -7.67 -37.81
CA ASP A 466 -33.64 -6.70 -38.75
C ASP A 466 -34.80 -6.31 -39.69
N PRO A 467 -34.94 -5.02 -40.08
CA PRO A 467 -36.07 -4.56 -40.86
C PRO A 467 -36.20 -5.34 -42.19
N THR A 468 -37.37 -5.96 -42.42
CA THR A 468 -37.67 -6.75 -43.62
C THR A 468 -38.19 -5.87 -44.76
N GLY A 469 -37.31 -5.55 -45.71
CA GLY A 469 -37.66 -4.94 -47.00
C GLY A 469 -36.59 -5.23 -48.04
N PRO A 470 -36.90 -5.23 -49.36
CA PRO A 470 -35.91 -5.42 -50.40
C PRO A 470 -34.84 -4.34 -50.27
N VAL A 471 -33.61 -4.79 -50.03
CA VAL A 471 -32.45 -3.93 -49.79
C VAL A 471 -32.01 -3.31 -51.11
N THR A 472 -32.69 -2.28 -51.59
CA THR A 472 -32.15 -1.42 -52.66
C THR A 472 -32.38 0.08 -52.47
N ASP A 473 -33.28 0.54 -51.59
CA ASP A 473 -33.54 2.00 -51.52
C ASP A 473 -33.88 2.56 -50.12
N LEU A 474 -33.33 1.99 -49.05
CA LEU A 474 -33.39 2.67 -47.74
C LEU A 474 -32.61 4.00 -47.83
N PRO A 475 -33.19 5.13 -47.36
CA PRO A 475 -32.48 6.39 -47.34
C PRO A 475 -31.19 6.24 -46.52
N ARG A 476 -30.07 6.66 -47.10
CA ARG A 476 -28.78 6.69 -46.39
C ARG A 476 -28.86 7.76 -45.33
N LEU A 477 -28.38 7.45 -44.12
CA LEU A 477 -28.25 8.46 -43.07
C LEU A 477 -27.42 9.66 -43.54
N PRO A 478 -27.73 10.89 -43.08
CA PRO A 478 -26.89 12.06 -43.32
C PRO A 478 -25.46 11.83 -42.84
N GLY A 479 -24.51 12.55 -43.43
CA GLY A 479 -23.13 12.50 -42.95
C GLY A 479 -23.06 13.14 -41.58
N ILE A 480 -22.35 12.50 -40.64
CA ILE A 480 -22.06 13.14 -39.36
C ILE A 480 -20.75 13.91 -39.50
N ASP A 481 -20.80 15.18 -39.10
CA ASP A 481 -19.58 15.98 -38.98
C ASP A 481 -18.80 15.54 -37.75
N THR A 482 -17.49 15.44 -37.91
CA THR A 482 -16.57 14.94 -36.89
C THR A 482 -15.52 15.99 -36.61
N GLN A 483 -15.35 16.32 -35.34
CA GLN A 483 -14.31 17.22 -34.86
C GLN A 483 -13.36 16.45 -33.95
N VAL A 484 -12.06 16.61 -34.15
CA VAL A 484 -11.02 15.89 -33.40
C VAL A 484 -10.38 16.86 -32.40
N THR A 485 -10.39 16.48 -31.12
CA THR A 485 -9.80 17.28 -30.03
C THR A 485 -8.78 16.43 -29.25
N PRO A 486 -7.52 16.90 -29.11
CA PRO A 486 -6.95 18.07 -29.76
C PRO A 486 -6.79 17.86 -31.28
N ALA A 487 -6.95 18.92 -32.07
CA ALA A 487 -6.80 18.90 -33.53
C ALA A 487 -5.33 18.67 -33.99
N GLU A 488 -4.40 18.67 -33.04
CA GLU A 488 -2.98 18.47 -33.26
C GLU A 488 -2.60 17.00 -33.53
N ARG A 489 -1.30 16.74 -33.67
CA ARG A 489 -0.79 15.40 -33.94
C ARG A 489 -1.05 14.46 -32.75
N PRO A 490 -1.59 13.25 -32.97
CA PRO A 490 -1.79 12.29 -31.89
C PRO A 490 -0.46 11.89 -31.26
N ARG A 491 -0.44 11.82 -29.93
CA ARG A 491 0.73 11.47 -29.14
C ARG A 491 0.36 10.37 -28.16
N ILE A 492 1.33 9.51 -27.90
CA ILE A 492 1.18 8.47 -26.88
C ILE A 492 0.90 9.14 -25.52
N GLY A 493 -0.09 8.63 -24.80
CA GLY A 493 -0.50 9.16 -23.49
C GLY A 493 -1.38 10.41 -23.52
N THR A 494 -1.65 11.01 -24.70
CA THR A 494 -2.60 12.13 -24.84
C THR A 494 -3.89 11.63 -25.45
N ALA A 495 -5.00 11.72 -24.70
CA ALA A 495 -6.31 11.31 -25.19
C ALA A 495 -6.71 12.13 -26.42
N VAL A 496 -7.12 11.43 -27.48
CA VAL A 496 -7.80 12.02 -28.63
C VAL A 496 -9.28 11.74 -28.45
N ARG A 497 -10.10 12.78 -28.53
CA ARG A 497 -11.56 12.69 -28.52
C ARG A 497 -12.08 13.08 -29.90
N VAL A 498 -13.04 12.32 -30.41
CA VAL A 498 -13.83 12.70 -31.58
C VAL A 498 -15.21 13.07 -31.09
N THR A 499 -15.60 14.33 -31.31
CA THR A 499 -16.96 14.79 -31.09
C THR A 499 -17.72 14.72 -32.40
N THR A 500 -18.91 14.15 -32.36
CA THR A 500 -19.82 14.04 -33.50
C THR A 500 -20.97 15.00 -33.31
N THR A 501 -21.36 15.69 -34.37
CA THR A 501 -22.69 16.33 -34.41
C THR A 501 -23.71 15.21 -34.66
N PRO A 502 -24.69 14.99 -33.77
CA PRO A 502 -25.69 13.95 -33.98
C PRO A 502 -26.45 14.21 -35.29
N PRO A 503 -26.73 13.18 -36.10
CA PRO A 503 -27.64 13.36 -37.23
C PRO A 503 -29.04 13.65 -36.69
N ASP A 504 -29.75 14.58 -37.32
CA ASP A 504 -31.13 14.97 -36.96
C ASP A 504 -32.13 13.89 -37.39
N VAL A 505 -31.97 12.68 -36.84
CA VAL A 505 -32.77 11.49 -37.12
C VAL A 505 -33.14 10.82 -35.78
N PRO A 506 -34.42 10.78 -35.40
CA PRO A 506 -34.87 10.17 -34.16
C PRO A 506 -34.41 8.71 -34.00
N GLY A 507 -33.82 8.38 -32.86
CA GLY A 507 -33.36 7.01 -32.54
C GLY A 507 -32.03 6.60 -33.19
N ALA A 508 -31.28 7.52 -33.80
CA ALA A 508 -29.95 7.23 -34.32
C ALA A 508 -28.94 6.94 -33.19
N THR A 509 -28.24 5.82 -33.27
CA THR A 509 -27.16 5.43 -32.35
C THR A 509 -25.85 5.29 -33.10
N SER A 510 -24.72 5.57 -32.43
CA SER A 510 -23.38 5.46 -33.01
C SER A 510 -22.51 4.52 -32.19
N THR A 511 -21.88 3.57 -32.86
CA THR A 511 -20.83 2.73 -32.29
C THR A 511 -19.46 3.20 -32.79
N TYR A 512 -18.44 3.02 -31.96
CA TYR A 512 -17.10 3.50 -32.22
C TYR A 512 -16.13 2.32 -32.25
N GLN A 513 -15.22 2.31 -33.22
CA GLN A 513 -14.11 1.38 -33.25
C GLN A 513 -12.85 2.10 -33.72
N TRP A 514 -11.84 2.16 -32.86
CA TRP A 514 -10.54 2.69 -33.25
C TRP A 514 -9.75 1.63 -34.01
N GLN A 515 -9.12 2.07 -35.10
CA GLN A 515 -8.29 1.24 -35.96
C GLN A 515 -6.91 1.85 -36.10
N ARG A 516 -5.92 0.99 -36.26
CA ARG A 516 -4.55 1.37 -36.64
C ARG A 516 -4.14 0.71 -37.94
N THR A 517 -3.17 1.31 -38.61
CA THR A 517 -2.55 0.66 -39.78
C THR A 517 -1.81 -0.61 -39.36
N THR A 518 -1.84 -1.65 -40.19
CA THR A 518 -1.13 -2.93 -39.92
C THR A 518 0.39 -2.80 -39.96
N ARG A 519 0.92 -1.73 -40.58
CA ARG A 519 2.36 -1.43 -40.64
C ARG A 519 2.67 0.01 -40.19
N LYS A 520 3.86 0.19 -39.62
CA LYS A 520 4.41 1.50 -39.19
C LYS A 520 4.76 2.38 -40.39
N ILE A 521 4.63 3.70 -40.23
CA ILE A 521 4.97 4.70 -41.25
C ILE A 521 6.44 5.14 -41.07
N GLY A 522 7.29 4.79 -42.05
CA GLY A 522 8.71 5.16 -42.09
C GLY A 522 9.31 5.07 -43.50
N LYS A 523 10.54 5.57 -43.69
CA LYS A 523 11.22 5.67 -45.01
C LYS A 523 11.36 4.32 -45.73
N ALA A 524 11.50 3.21 -44.99
CA ALA A 524 11.72 1.87 -45.55
C ALA A 524 10.47 1.17 -46.14
N TRP A 525 9.26 1.73 -45.99
CA TRP A 525 8.00 1.02 -46.27
C TRP A 525 7.02 1.84 -47.11
N LYS A 526 7.54 2.62 -48.07
CA LYS A 526 6.75 3.58 -48.86
C LYS A 526 5.91 2.92 -49.95
N HIS A 527 6.29 1.73 -50.43
CA HIS A 527 5.77 1.09 -51.65
C HIS A 527 4.80 -0.09 -51.44
N LEU A 528 4.48 -0.49 -50.21
CA LEU A 528 3.59 -1.64 -49.94
C LEU A 528 2.17 -1.21 -49.52
N PRO A 529 1.11 -1.97 -49.90
CA PRO A 529 -0.27 -1.66 -49.55
C PRO A 529 -0.48 -1.71 -48.03
N ARG A 530 -1.33 -0.80 -47.51
CA ARG A 530 -1.60 -0.65 -46.07
C ARG A 530 -3.04 -1.06 -45.77
N SER A 531 -3.22 -2.04 -44.89
CA SER A 531 -4.53 -2.41 -44.32
C SER A 531 -4.72 -1.80 -42.93
N TRP A 532 -5.96 -1.83 -42.45
CA TRP A 532 -6.35 -1.35 -41.12
C TRP A 532 -6.78 -2.54 -40.26
N VAL A 533 -6.45 -2.49 -38.97
CA VAL A 533 -6.83 -3.49 -37.99
C VAL A 533 -7.43 -2.80 -36.77
N ASP A 534 -8.40 -3.44 -36.15
CA ASP A 534 -9.03 -2.97 -34.92
C ASP A 534 -8.01 -2.96 -33.77
N ILE A 535 -8.09 -1.89 -32.98
CA ILE A 535 -7.41 -1.82 -31.70
C ILE A 535 -8.37 -2.46 -30.68
N PRO A 536 -7.99 -3.60 -30.05
CA PRO A 536 -8.86 -4.27 -29.09
C PRO A 536 -9.30 -3.32 -27.98
N THR A 537 -10.57 -3.43 -27.57
CA THR A 537 -11.23 -2.68 -26.48
C THR A 537 -11.31 -1.15 -26.67
N ALA A 538 -10.89 -0.61 -27.82
CA ALA A 538 -10.96 0.82 -28.12
C ALA A 538 -12.29 1.16 -28.82
N THR A 539 -13.39 1.09 -28.07
CA THR A 539 -14.77 1.24 -28.58
C THR A 539 -15.48 2.52 -28.10
N SER A 540 -14.71 3.51 -27.63
CA SER A 540 -15.21 4.82 -27.18
C SER A 540 -14.97 5.91 -28.22
N ALA A 541 -15.73 7.01 -28.15
CA ALA A 541 -15.46 8.24 -28.89
C ALA A 541 -14.11 8.89 -28.53
N SER A 542 -13.45 8.42 -27.46
CA SER A 542 -12.10 8.82 -27.08
C SER A 542 -11.13 7.65 -27.06
N TYR A 543 -9.88 7.91 -27.42
CA TYR A 543 -8.80 6.94 -27.36
C TYR A 543 -7.47 7.59 -26.99
N THR A 544 -6.76 6.97 -26.05
CA THR A 544 -5.42 7.37 -25.66
C THR A 544 -4.41 6.45 -26.35
N PRO A 545 -3.61 6.95 -27.32
CA PRO A 545 -2.64 6.13 -28.04
C PRO A 545 -1.61 5.50 -27.10
N ARG A 546 -1.27 4.24 -27.36
CA ARG A 546 -0.33 3.43 -26.58
C ARG A 546 1.01 3.28 -27.29
N PRO A 547 2.06 2.78 -26.62
CA PRO A 547 3.37 2.55 -27.24
C PRO A 547 3.32 1.69 -28.52
N ALA A 548 2.38 0.75 -28.59
CA ALA A 548 2.16 -0.10 -29.77
C ALA A 548 1.72 0.68 -31.02
N ASP A 549 1.08 1.84 -30.86
CA ASP A 549 0.55 2.64 -31.96
C ASP A 549 1.59 3.61 -32.52
N ARG A 550 2.79 3.64 -31.94
CA ARG A 550 3.89 4.49 -32.39
C ARG A 550 4.16 4.30 -33.88
N LEU A 551 4.22 5.42 -34.61
CA LEU A 551 4.40 5.48 -36.07
C LEU A 551 3.24 4.92 -36.90
N HIS A 552 2.19 4.37 -36.29
CA HIS A 552 0.97 4.02 -37.01
C HIS A 552 0.12 5.26 -37.27
N ARG A 553 -0.75 5.18 -38.25
CA ARG A 553 -1.91 6.08 -38.33
C ARG A 553 -3.05 5.42 -37.57
N ILE A 554 -3.82 6.24 -36.87
CA ILE A 554 -5.04 5.83 -36.21
C ILE A 554 -6.22 6.54 -36.87
N ARG A 555 -7.36 5.85 -36.92
CA ARG A 555 -8.63 6.39 -37.38
C ARG A 555 -9.72 5.89 -36.46
N LEU A 556 -10.79 6.67 -36.34
CA LEU A 556 -12.02 6.22 -35.71
C LEU A 556 -13.01 5.85 -36.80
N VAL A 557 -13.52 4.62 -36.73
CA VAL A 557 -14.66 4.15 -37.53
C VAL A 557 -15.90 4.35 -36.67
N ILE A 558 -16.82 5.16 -37.17
CA ILE A 558 -18.09 5.44 -36.52
C ILE A 558 -19.17 4.78 -37.37
N THR A 559 -19.90 3.83 -36.81
CA THR A 559 -21.02 3.20 -37.48
C THR A 559 -22.29 3.73 -36.86
N THR A 560 -23.00 4.55 -37.62
CA THR A 560 -24.29 5.10 -37.20
C THR A 560 -25.41 4.25 -37.78
N THR A 561 -26.34 3.88 -36.92
CA THR A 561 -27.53 3.10 -37.25
C THR A 561 -28.74 3.86 -36.77
N ALA A 562 -29.77 3.94 -37.60
CA ALA A 562 -31.09 4.40 -37.18
C ALA A 562 -32.13 3.44 -37.75
N PRO A 563 -33.27 3.24 -37.06
CA PRO A 563 -34.38 2.46 -37.60
C PRO A 563 -34.77 2.96 -39.00
N GLY A 564 -34.98 2.04 -39.94
CA GLY A 564 -35.43 2.37 -41.31
C GLY A 564 -34.40 3.03 -42.23
N HIS A 565 -33.11 3.06 -41.87
CA HIS A 565 -32.04 3.64 -42.70
C HIS A 565 -30.89 2.67 -42.94
N GLN A 566 -30.18 2.82 -44.06
CA GLN A 566 -28.91 2.10 -44.26
C GLN A 566 -27.87 2.58 -43.21
N PRO A 567 -27.17 1.66 -42.52
CA PRO A 567 -26.06 2.01 -41.66
C PRO A 567 -25.04 2.84 -42.44
N ARG A 568 -24.59 3.94 -41.84
CA ARG A 568 -23.56 4.77 -42.45
C ARG A 568 -22.30 4.67 -41.64
N THR A 569 -21.22 4.28 -42.31
CA THR A 569 -19.88 4.30 -41.73
C THR A 569 -19.21 5.63 -42.06
N THR A 570 -18.91 6.41 -41.03
CA THR A 570 -18.09 7.62 -41.14
C THR A 570 -16.70 7.33 -40.59
N VAL A 571 -15.67 7.61 -41.39
CA VAL A 571 -14.28 7.36 -41.01
C VAL A 571 -13.60 8.68 -40.69
N THR A 572 -13.34 8.92 -39.41
CA THR A 572 -12.58 10.10 -38.96
C THR A 572 -11.10 9.77 -39.00
N ARG A 573 -10.39 10.34 -39.98
CA ARG A 573 -8.94 10.13 -40.13
C ARG A 573 -8.21 11.20 -39.34
N LEU A 574 -7.30 10.77 -38.47
CA LEU A 574 -6.34 11.71 -37.91
C LEU A 574 -5.31 12.11 -38.97
N PRO A 575 -4.92 13.39 -39.00
CA PRO A 575 -4.17 13.95 -40.11
C PRO A 575 -2.77 13.31 -40.25
N ARG A 576 -2.18 12.83 -39.14
CA ARG A 576 -0.77 12.37 -39.09
C ARG A 576 -0.57 11.13 -38.21
N ARG A 577 0.60 10.50 -38.36
CA ARG A 577 1.03 9.34 -37.56
C ARG A 577 1.15 9.68 -36.07
N VAL A 578 0.97 8.68 -35.22
CA VAL A 578 1.17 8.80 -33.77
C VAL A 578 2.65 9.08 -33.47
N LEU A 579 2.89 10.18 -32.75
CA LEU A 579 4.21 10.59 -32.29
C LEU A 579 4.49 10.09 -30.88
N LYS A 580 5.76 10.21 -30.48
CA LYS A 580 6.15 9.99 -29.10
C LYS A 580 5.38 10.95 -28.17
N GLY A 581 4.99 10.42 -27.02
CA GLY A 581 4.43 11.20 -25.93
C GLY A 581 5.49 12.08 -25.26
N HIS A 582 5.03 13.08 -24.52
CA HIS A 582 5.88 13.88 -23.64
C HIS A 582 5.57 13.50 -22.20
N LEU A 583 6.61 13.21 -21.42
CA LEU A 583 6.46 13.06 -19.97
C LEU A 583 6.06 14.43 -19.38
N ARG A 584 5.03 14.44 -18.53
CA ARG A 584 4.58 15.65 -17.82
C ARG A 584 5.72 16.25 -17.00
N ARG A 585 5.76 17.59 -16.92
CA ARG A 585 6.64 18.34 -16.01
C ARG A 585 5.86 18.57 -14.71
N PRO A 586 6.27 18.01 -13.57
CA PRO A 586 5.78 18.48 -12.28
C PRO A 586 6.50 19.78 -11.90
N ASP A 587 5.86 20.57 -11.04
CA ASP A 587 6.35 21.90 -10.62
C ASP A 587 7.50 21.81 -9.60
N ALA A 588 7.71 20.64 -8.99
CA ALA A 588 8.76 20.42 -8.00
C ALA A 588 10.16 20.26 -8.63
N ARG A 589 11.12 21.08 -8.16
CA ARG A 589 12.54 20.95 -8.53
C ARG A 589 13.20 19.78 -7.81
N ILE A 590 14.03 19.01 -8.54
CA ILE A 590 14.88 17.97 -7.93
C ILE A 590 16.12 18.64 -7.33
N THR A 591 16.38 18.37 -6.06
CA THR A 591 17.51 18.93 -5.31
C THR A 591 18.32 17.82 -4.64
N ILE A 592 19.58 18.09 -4.33
CA ILE A 592 20.44 17.20 -3.53
C ILE A 592 20.29 17.61 -2.07
N ARG A 593 19.95 16.66 -1.19
CA ARG A 593 19.82 16.86 0.26
C ARG A 593 20.69 15.87 1.03
N GLY A 594 21.12 16.23 2.23
CA GLY A 594 22.01 15.43 3.09
C GLY A 594 23.37 16.11 3.31
N SER A 595 24.14 15.59 4.27
CA SER A 595 25.51 16.06 4.53
C SER A 595 26.43 15.70 3.35
N ARG A 596 27.34 16.62 3.03
CA ARG A 596 28.37 16.46 1.99
C ARG A 596 29.73 16.05 2.55
N ASP A 597 29.81 15.71 3.83
CA ASP A 597 31.05 15.30 4.45
C ASP A 597 31.46 13.93 3.94
N LEU A 598 32.77 13.65 3.95
CA LEU A 598 33.33 12.38 3.50
C LEU A 598 32.70 11.21 4.28
N GLY A 599 32.21 10.19 3.56
CA GLY A 599 31.52 9.04 4.14
C GLY A 599 30.01 9.20 4.34
N ASN A 600 29.49 10.43 4.29
CA ASN A 600 28.05 10.69 4.41
C ASN A 600 27.30 10.52 3.08
N THR A 601 26.01 10.23 3.17
CA THR A 601 25.18 9.95 2.00
C THR A 601 24.28 11.13 1.66
N VAL A 602 24.46 11.68 0.46
CA VAL A 602 23.52 12.63 -0.14
C VAL A 602 22.44 11.90 -0.94
N ARG A 603 21.24 12.47 -1.01
CA ARG A 603 20.09 11.90 -1.73
C ARG A 603 19.40 12.92 -2.63
N LEU A 604 18.79 12.43 -3.70
CA LEU A 604 17.93 13.23 -4.56
C LEU A 604 16.53 13.38 -3.94
N ALA A 605 16.16 14.59 -3.57
CA ALA A 605 14.84 14.95 -3.08
C ALA A 605 13.93 15.45 -4.22
N GLY A 606 12.62 15.23 -4.10
CA GLY A 606 11.61 15.63 -5.09
C GLY A 606 11.38 14.61 -6.22
N LEU A 607 12.21 13.57 -6.34
CA LEU A 607 12.01 12.50 -7.35
C LEU A 607 10.77 11.62 -7.04
N ALA A 608 10.31 11.58 -5.79
CA ALA A 608 9.10 10.87 -5.39
C ALA A 608 7.82 11.48 -6.00
N HIS A 609 7.77 12.79 -6.24
CA HIS A 609 6.63 13.46 -6.87
C HIS A 609 6.47 13.09 -8.35
N TYR A 610 7.50 12.47 -8.94
CA TYR A 610 7.40 11.88 -10.26
C TYR A 610 6.76 10.48 -10.21
N ARG A 611 6.75 9.78 -9.06
CA ARG A 611 6.33 8.38 -8.93
C ARG A 611 4.86 8.16 -9.29
N ASP A 612 3.97 9.04 -8.85
CA ASP A 612 2.53 8.94 -9.12
C ASP A 612 2.16 9.36 -10.56
N GLN A 613 3.11 9.97 -11.28
CA GLN A 613 2.96 10.42 -12.67
C GLN A 613 3.79 9.60 -13.67
N LEU A 614 4.66 8.71 -13.17
CA LEU A 614 5.47 7.84 -14.00
C LEU A 614 4.56 6.74 -14.56
N LEU A 615 4.45 6.71 -15.88
CA LEU A 615 3.73 5.65 -16.59
C LEU A 615 4.26 4.28 -16.17
N ALA A 616 3.36 3.31 -16.02
CA ALA A 616 3.74 1.92 -15.77
C ALA A 616 4.83 1.46 -16.76
N GLY A 617 5.99 1.03 -16.23
CA GLY A 617 7.15 0.61 -17.02
C GLY A 617 8.18 1.69 -17.35
N ALA A 618 8.11 2.90 -16.78
CA ALA A 618 9.16 3.91 -16.91
C ALA A 618 10.43 3.54 -16.13
N LYS A 619 11.61 3.72 -16.74
CA LYS A 619 12.93 3.49 -16.15
C LYS A 619 13.61 4.83 -15.83
N VAL A 620 14.21 4.92 -14.64
CA VAL A 620 14.96 6.09 -14.19
C VAL A 620 16.44 5.73 -14.08
N THR A 621 17.28 6.47 -14.79
CA THR A 621 18.74 6.34 -14.73
C THR A 621 19.33 7.59 -14.11
N ILE A 622 20.23 7.42 -13.15
CA ILE A 622 20.86 8.50 -12.41
C ILE A 622 22.37 8.40 -12.60
N VAL A 623 23.02 9.55 -12.80
CA VAL A 623 24.48 9.65 -12.86
C VAL A 623 24.90 10.86 -12.04
N TRP A 624 25.83 10.65 -11.12
CA TRP A 624 26.40 11.71 -10.29
C TRP A 624 27.71 12.27 -10.88
N TYR A 625 27.98 13.54 -10.60
CA TYR A 625 29.14 14.28 -11.07
C TYR A 625 29.72 15.14 -9.95
N ALA A 626 31.04 15.30 -9.95
CA ALA A 626 31.78 16.22 -9.09
C ALA A 626 32.55 17.21 -9.98
N ASP A 627 32.24 18.51 -9.89
CA ASP A 627 32.78 19.58 -10.75
C ASP A 627 32.74 19.28 -12.26
N GLY A 628 31.77 18.48 -12.70
CA GLY A 628 31.58 18.10 -14.10
C GLY A 628 32.24 16.77 -14.48
N ALA A 629 33.10 16.20 -13.63
CA ALA A 629 33.63 14.85 -13.83
C ALA A 629 32.61 13.80 -13.38
N ARG A 630 32.34 12.81 -14.24
CA ARG A 630 31.40 11.71 -13.95
C ARG A 630 31.95 10.81 -12.84
N LEU A 631 31.12 10.51 -11.84
CA LEU A 631 31.45 9.57 -10.77
C LEU A 631 30.99 8.15 -11.20
N PRO A 632 31.93 7.21 -11.46
CA PRO A 632 31.57 5.85 -11.88
C PRO A 632 30.82 5.10 -10.78
N ARG A 633 29.87 4.22 -11.16
CA ARG A 633 29.08 3.36 -10.25
C ARG A 633 28.14 4.08 -9.27
N ALA A 634 28.18 5.41 -9.21
CA ALA A 634 27.19 6.24 -8.53
C ALA A 634 25.93 6.39 -9.40
N THR A 635 25.06 5.36 -9.38
CA THR A 635 23.81 5.33 -10.18
C THR A 635 22.54 5.19 -9.36
N ARG A 636 22.66 5.22 -8.03
CA ARG A 636 21.53 5.16 -7.10
C ARG A 636 20.97 6.58 -6.84
N ARG A 637 19.77 6.64 -6.26
CA ARG A 637 19.14 7.89 -5.79
C ARG A 637 19.94 8.57 -4.68
N THR A 638 20.78 7.77 -4.03
CA THR A 638 21.74 8.18 -3.03
C THR A 638 23.15 8.08 -3.60
N TYR A 639 24.04 8.91 -3.08
CA TYR A 639 25.46 8.85 -3.32
C TYR A 639 26.20 9.08 -2.00
N THR A 640 27.05 8.14 -1.62
CA THR A 640 27.95 8.29 -0.49
C THR A 640 29.17 9.07 -0.94
N VAL A 641 29.44 10.20 -0.29
CA VAL A 641 30.53 11.11 -0.65
C VAL A 641 31.85 10.41 -0.40
N GLY A 642 32.54 10.09 -1.49
CA GLY A 642 33.89 9.51 -1.45
C GLY A 642 34.98 10.53 -1.72
N PRO A 643 36.26 10.14 -1.61
CA PRO A 643 37.40 11.04 -1.80
C PRO A 643 37.41 11.77 -3.16
N ALA A 644 36.85 11.14 -4.20
CA ALA A 644 36.76 11.72 -5.55
C ALA A 644 35.88 12.99 -5.64
N ALA A 645 35.01 13.21 -4.65
CA ALA A 645 34.06 14.32 -4.57
C ALA A 645 34.47 15.42 -3.57
N LEU A 646 35.62 15.29 -2.89
CA LEU A 646 36.09 16.26 -1.89
C LEU A 646 36.41 17.63 -2.54
N ASP A 647 35.99 18.72 -1.89
CA ASP A 647 36.11 20.14 -2.36
C ASP A 647 35.53 20.40 -3.77
N LYS A 648 34.58 19.56 -4.21
CA LYS A 648 33.97 19.66 -5.54
C LYS A 648 32.47 19.81 -5.42
N ARG A 649 31.88 20.57 -6.35
CA ARG A 649 30.42 20.74 -6.41
C ARG A 649 29.77 19.50 -7.00
N LEU A 650 28.89 18.88 -6.22
CA LEU A 650 28.10 17.74 -6.66
C LEU A 650 26.90 18.20 -7.49
N HIS A 651 26.59 17.44 -8.54
CA HIS A 651 25.30 17.48 -9.21
C HIS A 651 24.96 16.11 -9.80
N ALA A 652 23.67 15.86 -10.03
CA ALA A 652 23.20 14.64 -10.66
C ALA A 652 22.43 14.95 -11.94
N THR A 653 22.61 14.09 -12.94
CA THR A 653 21.74 14.04 -14.12
C THR A 653 20.81 12.85 -13.99
N ILE A 654 19.51 13.09 -14.14
CA ILE A 654 18.46 12.09 -14.11
C ILE A 654 17.89 11.97 -15.51
N THR A 655 17.90 10.76 -16.07
CA THR A 655 17.25 10.43 -17.33
C THR A 655 16.06 9.52 -17.06
N ILE A 656 14.87 9.99 -17.40
CA ILE A 656 13.63 9.23 -17.31
C ILE A 656 13.27 8.76 -18.71
N THR A 657 13.18 7.45 -18.89
CA THR A 657 12.78 6.82 -20.15
C THR A 657 11.48 6.06 -19.94
N ALA A 658 10.51 6.25 -20.82
CA ALA A 658 9.26 5.50 -20.78
C ALA A 658 8.94 4.95 -22.18
N PRO A 659 8.40 3.73 -22.29
CA PRO A 659 8.00 3.17 -23.57
C PRO A 659 7.12 4.16 -24.35
N GLY A 660 7.51 4.46 -25.59
CA GLY A 660 6.73 5.35 -26.46
C GLY A 660 6.87 6.86 -26.19
N HIS A 661 7.72 7.30 -25.25
CA HIS A 661 7.88 8.72 -24.90
C HIS A 661 9.24 9.28 -25.35
N HIS A 662 9.36 10.61 -25.34
CA HIS A 662 10.65 11.28 -25.37
C HIS A 662 11.34 11.14 -24.02
N ASP A 663 12.63 10.82 -24.05
CA ASP A 663 13.44 10.73 -22.86
C ASP A 663 13.51 12.11 -22.21
N ARG A 664 13.46 12.11 -20.89
CA ARG A 664 13.49 13.35 -20.12
C ARG A 664 14.77 13.42 -19.33
N HIS A 665 15.58 14.43 -19.65
CA HIS A 665 16.79 14.75 -18.92
C HIS A 665 16.51 15.88 -17.93
N LEU A 666 16.90 15.67 -16.68
CA LEU A 666 16.82 16.62 -15.59
C LEU A 666 18.22 16.72 -14.97
N THR A 667 18.63 17.92 -14.60
CA THR A 667 19.90 18.14 -13.92
C THR A 667 19.62 18.91 -12.63
N THR A 668 20.16 18.42 -11.52
CA THR A 668 20.05 19.15 -10.25
C THR A 668 20.89 20.42 -10.28
N PRO A 669 20.56 21.43 -9.47
CA PRO A 669 21.50 22.48 -9.15
C PRO A 669 22.81 21.89 -8.62
N ARG A 670 23.93 22.57 -8.91
CA ARG A 670 25.22 22.24 -8.28
C ARG A 670 25.17 22.63 -6.81
N THR A 671 25.70 21.77 -5.95
CA THR A 671 25.84 22.09 -4.52
C THR A 671 26.92 23.16 -4.31
N GLY A 672 27.04 23.64 -3.06
CA GLY A 672 28.29 24.23 -2.59
C GLY A 672 29.45 23.23 -2.71
N ARG A 673 30.68 23.74 -2.58
CA ARG A 673 31.87 22.89 -2.45
C ARG A 673 31.80 22.07 -1.17
#